data_AF-A0A6J0V6P9-F1
#
_entry.id   AF-A0A6J0V6P9-F1
#
_cell.length_a   1.000
_cell.length_b   1.000
_cell.length_c   1.000
_cell.angle_alpha   90.00
_cell.angle_beta   90.00
_cell.angle_gamma   90.00
#
_symmetry.space_group_name_H-M   'P 1'
#
loop_
_entity.id
_entity.type
_entity.pdbx_description
1 polymer ?
#
loop_
_entity_poly.entity_id
_entity_poly.type
_entity_poly.pdbx_seq_one_letter_code
_entity_poly.pdbx_strand_id
1 'polypeptide(L)'
;MGMLLPGDRGVLLGLWAALLRRLRGEKSWARKLDEINLLQQKRIWESPLLLAAKENDVSAIQKMLASHSCDLHERGAVGETALHIAALYNSLEAAQLLMDSAPELVNEAMTSKLYTGETALHIAVVNKNVKLVKALLEKGADINGPRATGYVFKRRSDNLIYFGEHILSFAACAGSEEVVQLLIDNGADIRVQDSLGNTVLHNLVLQPNKAAACQMYHLFLSYNKQDKKQRDIDSIPNHEGLTPFKLAGIEGNTMMFQHLMQRRKHIQWTFGPVTSTLYDLTEIDSWGDDQSLLELIVTTKNREARRILDLTPVNELVSLKWNKYGRPYFCVLAFFYVLYMICFTMCCVYRPLKQRSWNKTHERDNTIYIQKQLQEAYLTPEDDLRLVGELITVIGAIVILILEIPDIVRVGITKYFGQTILGGPFHVIIITYACMILVTMVMRLMSTQGEVVPMSFALVLGWCNVMYFARGFQMLGPFTIMIQKMIFGDLLRFCWLMAVVILGFASAFYIIFQTEDPDELGHFYNYPMALFSTFELFLTIIDGPANYEVDLPFMYGITYSAFAVIATLLMLNLLIAMMGDTHWRVAHERDELWRAQVVATTVMLERKLPRCLWPRSGIYGQEYGLGDRWYLRVEHRCEGWQQKNQLGAKKYGSHRREGFEKYLKRKPARGAEDCRLFHSEKQLPFATPSGTPNLSRSSSRSGWDIVRRNTLRQGHTNHAMEEEEVYHV
;
A
#
# COMPACT_ATOMS: atom_id res chain seq x y z
N MET A 1 -1.57 7.87 -36.15
CA MET A 1 -0.31 8.53 -35.72
C MET A 1 -0.67 9.56 -34.66
N GLY A 2 -0.36 9.28 -33.39
CA GLY A 2 -0.81 10.08 -32.25
C GLY A 2 -0.72 9.27 -30.96
N MET A 3 0.50 8.84 -30.62
CA MET A 3 0.80 8.14 -29.36
C MET A 3 0.80 9.14 -28.22
N LEU A 4 -0.20 9.04 -27.34
CA LEU A 4 -0.15 9.53 -25.97
C LEU A 4 0.92 8.71 -25.22
N LEU A 5 2.06 9.32 -24.94
CA LEU A 5 3.12 8.77 -24.09
C LEU A 5 2.65 8.72 -22.62
N PRO A 6 2.53 7.53 -22.00
CA PRO A 6 2.26 7.43 -20.58
C PRO A 6 3.53 7.75 -19.77
N GLY A 7 3.34 8.44 -18.66
CA GLY A 7 4.39 8.83 -17.74
C GLY A 7 5.03 7.64 -17.04
N ASP A 8 6.20 7.22 -17.51
CA ASP A 8 7.24 6.63 -16.68
C ASP A 8 8.55 7.37 -16.99
N ARG A 9 8.73 8.53 -16.33
CA ARG A 9 10.00 9.25 -16.39
C ARG A 9 11.01 8.43 -15.59
N GLY A 10 11.92 7.76 -16.31
CA GLY A 10 12.97 6.93 -15.74
C GLY A 10 13.71 7.64 -14.59
N VAL A 11 14.09 6.85 -13.59
CA VAL A 11 14.76 7.30 -12.35
C VAL A 11 15.95 8.23 -12.63
N LEU A 12 16.69 7.98 -13.71
CA LEU A 12 17.78 8.84 -14.20
C LEU A 12 17.30 10.21 -14.69
N LEU A 13 16.21 10.29 -15.45
CA LEU A 13 15.63 11.56 -15.90
C LEU A 13 14.95 12.32 -14.75
N GLY A 14 14.40 11.59 -13.78
CA GLY A 14 13.86 12.15 -12.54
C GLY A 14 14.95 12.70 -11.63
N LEU A 15 16.06 11.98 -11.47
CA LEU A 15 17.28 12.43 -10.78
C LEU A 15 17.92 13.59 -11.51
N TRP A 16 18.00 13.56 -12.85
CA TRP A 16 18.55 14.65 -13.66
C TRP A 16 17.66 15.89 -13.61
N ALA A 17 16.33 15.73 -13.65
CA ALA A 17 15.39 16.82 -13.45
C ALA A 17 15.36 17.34 -11.99
N ALA A 18 15.62 16.48 -11.00
CA ALA A 18 15.77 16.88 -9.60
C ALA A 18 17.09 17.61 -9.37
N LEU A 19 18.17 17.15 -9.98
CA LEU A 19 19.48 17.79 -9.97
C LEU A 19 19.42 19.13 -10.71
N LEU A 20 18.77 19.19 -11.88
CA LEU A 20 18.52 20.43 -12.63
C LEU A 20 17.63 21.41 -11.86
N ARG A 21 16.61 20.94 -11.12
CA ARG A 21 15.81 21.79 -10.22
C ARG A 21 16.64 22.32 -9.04
N ARG A 22 17.51 21.48 -8.49
CA ARG A 22 18.42 21.84 -7.39
C ARG A 22 19.51 22.81 -7.85
N LEU A 23 20.03 22.63 -9.07
CA LEU A 23 21.00 23.50 -9.74
C LEU A 23 20.36 24.83 -10.21
N ARG A 24 19.08 24.83 -10.61
CA ARG A 24 18.31 26.06 -10.90
C ARG A 24 17.93 26.86 -9.66
N GLY A 25 18.14 26.34 -8.45
CA GLY A 25 17.74 27.02 -7.21
C GLY A 25 16.23 27.25 -7.11
N GLU A 26 15.40 26.44 -7.78
CA GLU A 26 13.94 26.58 -7.66
C GLU A 26 13.54 26.33 -6.20
N LYS A 27 13.00 27.37 -5.55
CA LYS A 27 12.52 27.27 -4.15
C LYS A 27 11.59 26.07 -4.02
N SER A 28 11.88 25.22 -3.03
CA SER A 28 11.00 24.10 -2.65
C SER A 28 9.56 24.59 -2.49
N TRP A 29 8.61 23.77 -2.94
CA TRP A 29 7.18 24.08 -2.84
C TRP A 29 6.76 24.51 -1.43
N ALA A 30 7.23 23.80 -0.40
CA ALA A 30 6.95 24.13 1.00
C ALA A 30 7.38 25.56 1.34
N ARG A 31 8.56 25.98 0.88
CA ARG A 31 9.05 27.35 1.09
C ARG A 31 8.20 28.40 0.38
N LYS A 32 7.66 28.11 -0.81
CA LYS A 32 6.73 29.01 -1.50
C LYS A 32 5.42 29.14 -0.73
N LEU A 33 4.92 28.04 -0.17
CA LEU A 33 3.72 28.05 0.67
C LEU A 33 3.94 28.89 1.94
N ASP A 34 5.10 28.75 2.59
CA ASP A 34 5.46 29.55 3.77
C ASP A 34 5.55 31.05 3.44
N GLU A 35 6.19 31.40 2.34
CA GLU A 35 6.27 32.79 1.86
C GLU A 35 4.87 33.37 1.60
N ILE A 36 3.97 32.59 0.98
CA ILE A 36 2.60 33.04 0.72
C ILE A 36 1.81 33.20 2.02
N ASN A 37 1.96 32.29 2.98
CA ASN A 37 1.29 32.39 4.29
C ASN A 37 1.78 33.62 5.09
N LEU A 38 3.08 33.92 5.04
CA LEU A 38 3.63 35.12 5.67
C LEU A 38 3.14 36.40 4.97
N LEU A 39 3.09 36.39 3.63
CA LEU A 39 2.52 37.49 2.84
C LEU A 39 1.03 37.69 3.15
N GLN A 40 0.29 36.59 3.37
CA GLN A 40 -1.10 36.65 3.78
C GLN A 40 -1.26 37.37 5.12
N GLN A 41 -0.51 36.96 6.15
CA GLN A 41 -0.56 37.62 7.45
C GLN A 41 -0.12 39.09 7.37
N LYS A 42 0.89 39.39 6.56
CA LYS A 42 1.31 40.77 6.30
C LYS A 42 0.19 41.60 5.67
N ARG A 43 -0.53 41.09 4.67
CA ARG A 43 -1.68 41.79 4.05
C ARG A 43 -2.83 42.00 5.04
N ILE A 44 -3.11 41.03 5.89
CA ILE A 44 -4.12 41.16 6.95
C ILE A 44 -3.73 42.27 7.94
N TRP A 45 -2.45 42.47 8.22
CA TRP A 45 -1.98 43.58 9.07
C TRP A 45 -1.96 44.94 8.36
N GLU A 46 -1.75 44.97 7.05
CA GLU A 46 -1.74 46.22 6.26
C GLU A 46 -3.15 46.75 5.98
N SER A 47 -4.13 45.88 5.72
CA SER A 47 -5.52 46.29 5.45
C SER A 47 -6.32 46.46 6.75
N PRO A 48 -6.87 47.65 7.03
CA PRO A 48 -7.66 47.89 8.23
C PRO A 48 -8.97 47.08 8.23
N LEU A 49 -9.55 46.81 7.06
CA LEU A 49 -10.77 46.00 6.92
C LEU A 49 -10.50 44.53 7.25
N LEU A 50 -9.43 43.95 6.69
CA LEU A 50 -9.05 42.56 6.98
C LEU A 50 -8.64 42.39 8.44
N LEU A 51 -7.96 43.37 9.03
CA LEU A 51 -7.61 43.36 10.45
C LEU A 51 -8.86 43.40 11.34
N ALA A 52 -9.80 44.30 11.07
CA ALA A 52 -11.03 44.41 11.84
C ALA A 52 -11.89 43.13 11.74
N ALA A 53 -11.93 42.49 10.56
CA ALA A 53 -12.58 41.18 10.38
C ALA A 53 -11.91 40.07 11.21
N LYS A 54 -10.57 40.07 11.28
CA LYS A 54 -9.79 39.13 12.11
C LYS A 54 -10.00 39.35 13.60
N GLU A 55 -10.08 40.60 14.05
CA GLU A 55 -10.20 40.97 15.47
C GLU A 55 -11.65 41.00 15.99
N ASN A 56 -12.62 40.79 15.09
CA ASN A 56 -14.06 40.92 15.37
C ASN A 56 -14.45 42.34 15.85
N ASP A 57 -13.78 43.38 15.33
CA ASP A 57 -14.10 44.78 15.66
C ASP A 57 -15.26 45.31 14.80
N VAL A 58 -16.48 45.00 15.24
CA VAL A 58 -17.73 45.44 14.61
C VAL A 58 -17.80 46.97 14.51
N SER A 59 -17.27 47.69 15.50
CA SER A 59 -17.35 49.16 15.56
C SER A 59 -16.47 49.82 14.51
N ALA A 60 -15.27 49.27 14.27
CA ALA A 60 -14.39 49.71 13.20
C ALA A 60 -15.02 49.42 11.83
N ILE A 61 -15.59 48.22 11.63
CA ILE A 61 -16.25 47.85 10.37
C ILE A 61 -17.42 48.80 10.08
N GLN A 62 -18.28 49.11 11.06
CA GLN A 62 -19.37 50.08 10.89
C GLN A 62 -18.88 51.49 10.52
N LYS A 63 -17.80 51.96 11.15
CA LYS A 63 -17.19 53.26 10.82
C LYS A 63 -16.63 53.29 9.40
N MET A 64 -15.98 52.21 8.96
CA MET A 64 -15.44 52.08 7.61
C MET A 64 -16.55 51.98 6.55
N LEU A 65 -17.65 51.29 6.87
CA LEU A 65 -18.85 51.24 6.02
C LEU A 65 -19.49 52.63 5.87
N ALA A 66 -19.53 53.43 6.95
CA ALA A 66 -20.09 54.77 6.93
C ALA A 66 -19.24 55.79 6.15
N SER A 67 -17.92 55.56 6.00
CA SER A 67 -17.03 56.53 5.35
C SER A 67 -17.04 56.50 3.83
N HIS A 68 -17.85 55.64 3.18
CA HIS A 68 -17.97 55.43 1.71
C HIS A 68 -16.66 55.17 0.92
N SER A 69 -15.49 55.23 1.57
CA SER A 69 -14.16 55.06 1.00
C SER A 69 -13.61 53.64 1.11
N CYS A 70 -14.33 52.73 1.79
CA CYS A 70 -13.89 51.36 2.02
C CYS A 70 -14.34 50.43 0.90
N ASP A 71 -13.39 49.81 0.20
CA ASP A 71 -13.67 48.75 -0.77
C ASP A 71 -13.87 47.41 -0.03
N LEU A 72 -15.13 46.97 0.06
CA LEU A 72 -15.49 45.69 0.69
C LEU A 72 -15.05 44.47 -0.12
N HIS A 73 -14.72 44.66 -1.41
CA HIS A 73 -14.22 43.61 -2.28
C HIS A 73 -12.69 43.50 -2.27
N GLU A 74 -12.01 44.23 -1.38
CA GLU A 74 -10.56 44.14 -1.21
C GLU A 74 -10.13 42.66 -1.06
N ARG A 75 -9.09 42.30 -1.82
CA ARG A 75 -8.54 40.95 -1.84
C ARG A 75 -7.18 40.90 -1.15
N GLY A 76 -7.02 39.93 -0.26
CA GLY A 76 -5.73 39.65 0.39
C GLY A 76 -4.71 38.95 -0.52
N ALA A 77 -3.61 38.47 0.07
CA ALA A 77 -2.50 37.87 -0.69
C ALA A 77 -2.88 36.57 -1.42
N VAL A 78 -3.89 35.87 -0.93
CA VAL A 78 -4.40 34.63 -1.52
C VAL A 78 -5.77 34.82 -2.17
N GLY A 79 -6.19 36.06 -2.39
CA GLY A 79 -7.48 36.38 -3.00
C GLY A 79 -8.66 36.17 -2.06
N GLU A 80 -8.43 36.18 -0.75
CA GLU A 80 -9.47 36.13 0.28
C GLU A 80 -10.18 37.49 0.43
N THR A 81 -11.44 37.45 0.86
CA THR A 81 -12.24 38.63 1.24
C THR A 81 -12.23 38.83 2.76
N ALA A 82 -12.73 39.97 3.23
CA ALA A 82 -12.98 40.19 4.65
C ALA A 82 -13.89 39.10 5.27
N LEU A 83 -14.87 38.58 4.51
CA LEU A 83 -15.75 37.49 4.97
C LEU A 83 -14.99 36.16 5.13
N HIS A 84 -14.07 35.83 4.22
CA HIS A 84 -13.20 34.66 4.37
C HIS A 84 -12.34 34.76 5.64
N ILE A 85 -11.78 35.95 5.93
CA ILE A 85 -11.01 36.19 7.16
C ILE A 85 -11.89 36.08 8.41
N ALA A 86 -13.09 36.67 8.41
CA ALA A 86 -14.02 36.55 9.52
C ALA A 86 -14.42 35.08 9.78
N ALA A 87 -14.66 34.30 8.71
CA ALA A 87 -14.92 32.86 8.81
C ALA A 87 -13.71 32.08 9.35
N LEU A 88 -12.50 32.44 8.92
CA LEU A 88 -11.23 31.81 9.33
C LEU A 88 -11.01 31.92 10.84
N TYR A 89 -11.29 33.08 11.42
CA TYR A 89 -11.10 33.38 12.84
C TYR A 89 -12.37 33.19 13.69
N ASN A 90 -13.47 32.70 13.11
CA ASN A 90 -14.77 32.53 13.77
C ASN A 90 -15.38 33.82 14.36
N SER A 91 -15.12 34.96 13.71
CA SER A 91 -15.66 36.29 14.05
C SER A 91 -17.12 36.42 13.58
N LEU A 92 -18.06 35.80 14.30
CA LEU A 92 -19.46 35.69 13.89
C LEU A 92 -20.15 37.06 13.70
N GLU A 93 -19.94 38.00 14.62
CA GLU A 93 -20.60 39.31 14.59
C GLU A 93 -20.08 40.16 13.43
N ALA A 94 -18.77 40.17 13.22
CA ALA A 94 -18.16 40.80 12.05
C ALA A 94 -18.64 40.15 10.75
N ALA A 95 -18.73 38.82 10.69
CA ALA A 95 -19.25 38.12 9.51
C ALA A 95 -20.71 38.48 9.21
N GLN A 96 -21.58 38.54 10.23
CA GLN A 96 -22.98 38.94 10.07
C GLN A 96 -23.09 40.36 9.52
N LEU A 97 -22.35 41.32 10.10
CA LEU A 97 -22.32 42.70 9.62
C LEU A 97 -21.85 42.80 8.16
N LEU A 98 -20.81 42.03 7.79
CA LEU A 98 -20.29 41.98 6.42
C LEU A 98 -21.30 41.39 5.44
N MET A 99 -22.02 40.32 5.81
CA MET A 99 -23.07 39.71 4.98
C MET A 99 -24.30 40.62 4.83
N ASP A 100 -24.67 41.37 5.88
CA ASP A 100 -25.78 42.32 5.83
C ASP A 100 -25.46 43.54 4.96
N SER A 101 -24.21 43.99 4.98
CA SER A 101 -23.77 45.17 4.24
C SER A 101 -23.38 44.86 2.78
N ALA A 102 -22.82 43.67 2.53
CA ALA A 102 -22.35 43.22 1.22
C ALA A 102 -22.72 41.74 0.99
N PRO A 103 -23.99 41.45 0.63
CA PRO A 103 -24.46 40.08 0.43
C PRO A 103 -23.74 39.35 -0.72
N GLU A 104 -23.18 40.10 -1.68
CA GLU A 104 -22.41 39.55 -2.80
C GLU A 104 -21.15 38.79 -2.34
N LEU A 105 -20.59 39.12 -1.17
CA LEU A 105 -19.39 38.46 -0.63
C LEU A 105 -19.62 37.00 -0.22
N VAL A 106 -20.86 36.58 -0.03
CA VAL A 106 -21.21 35.23 0.48
C VAL A 106 -20.74 34.12 -0.46
N ASN A 107 -20.90 34.32 -1.76
CA ASN A 107 -20.59 33.34 -2.80
C ASN A 107 -19.26 33.61 -3.51
N GLU A 108 -18.52 34.63 -3.07
CA GLU A 108 -17.19 34.91 -3.60
C GLU A 108 -16.22 33.81 -3.20
N ALA A 109 -15.45 33.35 -4.18
CA ALA A 109 -14.44 32.32 -3.99
C ALA A 109 -13.03 32.93 -3.99
N MET A 110 -12.12 32.28 -3.29
CA MET A 110 -10.71 32.63 -3.31
C MET A 110 -10.11 32.40 -4.71
N THR A 111 -9.31 33.34 -5.17
CA THR A 111 -8.79 33.38 -6.56
C THR A 111 -7.35 32.90 -6.70
N SER A 112 -6.59 32.78 -5.61
CA SER A 112 -5.22 32.27 -5.65
C SER A 112 -5.19 30.82 -6.13
N LYS A 113 -4.12 30.44 -6.85
CA LYS A 113 -3.85 29.06 -7.28
C LYS A 113 -3.82 28.05 -6.13
N LEU A 114 -3.55 28.50 -4.89
CA LEU A 114 -3.49 27.63 -3.71
C LEU A 114 -4.87 27.21 -3.22
N TYR A 115 -5.79 28.18 -3.11
CA TYR A 115 -7.08 28.04 -2.47
C TYR A 115 -8.24 28.25 -3.46
N THR A 116 -7.97 28.06 -4.76
CA THR A 116 -8.94 28.34 -5.82
C THR A 116 -10.28 27.67 -5.55
N GLY A 117 -11.35 28.46 -5.56
CA GLY A 117 -12.72 27.95 -5.41
C GLY A 117 -13.16 27.69 -3.97
N GLU A 118 -12.31 27.93 -2.96
CA GLU A 118 -12.72 27.95 -1.55
C GLU A 118 -13.60 29.17 -1.27
N THR A 119 -14.71 28.97 -0.56
CA THR A 119 -15.64 30.03 -0.14
C THR A 119 -15.69 30.16 1.37
N ALA A 120 -16.28 31.24 1.90
CA ALA A 120 -16.47 31.42 3.34
C ALA A 120 -17.25 30.26 3.99
N LEU A 121 -18.18 29.63 3.25
CA LEU A 121 -18.93 28.47 3.71
C LEU A 121 -18.04 27.23 3.92
N HIS A 122 -17.05 26.98 3.04
CA HIS A 122 -16.07 25.91 3.24
C HIS A 122 -15.33 26.08 4.57
N ILE A 123 -14.84 27.29 4.85
CA ILE A 123 -14.08 27.61 6.06
C ILE A 123 -14.95 27.44 7.31
N ALA A 124 -16.19 27.96 7.28
CA ALA A 124 -17.13 27.86 8.40
C ALA A 124 -17.46 26.39 8.75
N VAL A 125 -17.61 25.54 7.73
CA VAL A 125 -17.85 24.10 7.88
C VAL A 125 -16.66 23.38 8.51
N VAL A 126 -15.43 23.64 8.05
CA VAL A 126 -14.21 23.04 8.63
C VAL A 126 -14.03 23.43 10.09
N ASN A 127 -14.32 24.70 10.41
CA ASN A 127 -14.28 25.22 11.78
C ASN A 127 -15.44 24.70 12.67
N LYS A 128 -16.39 23.93 12.11
CA LYS A 128 -17.59 23.42 12.79
C LYS A 128 -18.44 24.53 13.42
N ASN A 129 -18.42 25.71 12.83
CA ASN A 129 -19.16 26.86 13.36
C ASN A 129 -20.61 26.83 12.86
N VAL A 130 -21.44 26.02 13.52
CA VAL A 130 -22.85 25.80 13.13
C VAL A 130 -23.64 27.11 13.01
N LYS A 131 -23.37 28.09 13.89
CA LYS A 131 -24.05 29.39 13.85
C LYS A 131 -23.71 30.20 12.60
N LEU A 132 -22.43 30.23 12.23
CA LEU A 132 -21.99 30.92 11.01
C LEU A 132 -22.49 30.20 9.76
N VAL A 133 -22.49 28.86 9.75
CA VAL A 133 -23.06 28.06 8.64
C VAL A 133 -24.54 28.38 8.45
N LYS A 134 -25.33 28.42 9.54
CA LYS A 134 -26.75 28.84 9.47
C LYS A 134 -26.91 30.23 8.87
N ALA A 135 -26.15 31.21 9.38
CA ALA A 135 -26.23 32.58 8.89
C ALA A 135 -25.85 32.70 7.40
N LEU A 136 -24.82 31.98 6.94
CA LEU A 136 -24.43 31.96 5.54
C LEU A 136 -25.53 31.37 4.63
N LEU A 137 -26.17 30.28 5.07
CA LEU A 137 -27.24 29.62 4.31
C LEU A 137 -28.52 30.45 4.26
N GLU A 138 -28.89 31.11 5.37
CA GLU A 138 -30.00 32.07 5.41
C GLU A 138 -29.77 33.26 4.45
N LYS A 139 -28.50 33.61 4.20
CA LYS A 139 -28.09 34.67 3.26
C LYS A 139 -27.87 34.18 1.83
N GLY A 140 -28.25 32.95 1.50
CA GLY A 140 -28.22 32.43 0.13
C GLY A 140 -26.85 31.91 -0.32
N ALA A 141 -26.04 31.37 0.60
CA ALA A 141 -24.80 30.68 0.24
C ALA A 141 -25.08 29.44 -0.63
N ASP A 142 -24.40 29.35 -1.77
CA ASP A 142 -24.49 28.21 -2.68
C ASP A 142 -23.74 27.00 -2.11
N ILE A 143 -24.45 25.87 -2.02
CA ILE A 143 -23.94 24.61 -1.46
C ILE A 143 -23.32 23.73 -2.55
N ASN A 144 -23.86 23.75 -3.76
CA ASN A 144 -23.57 22.77 -4.80
C ASN A 144 -22.62 23.32 -5.87
N GLY A 145 -22.64 24.61 -6.15
CA GLY A 145 -21.81 25.23 -7.20
C GLY A 145 -20.31 25.35 -6.85
N PRO A 146 -19.92 25.85 -5.66
CA PRO A 146 -18.53 26.07 -5.32
C PRO A 146 -17.71 24.77 -5.22
N ARG A 147 -16.51 24.76 -5.81
CA ARG A 147 -15.57 23.63 -5.78
C ARG A 147 -14.17 24.08 -5.38
N ALA A 148 -13.70 23.58 -4.24
CA ALA A 148 -12.35 23.83 -3.73
C ALA A 148 -11.31 23.03 -4.54
N THR A 149 -10.87 23.56 -5.68
CA THR A 149 -9.95 22.91 -6.64
C THR A 149 -8.49 23.37 -6.52
N GLY A 150 -8.23 24.31 -5.61
CA GLY A 150 -6.92 24.82 -5.28
C GLY A 150 -5.90 23.72 -4.97
N TYR A 151 -4.62 24.02 -5.16
CA TYR A 151 -3.54 23.04 -4.99
C TYR A 151 -3.52 22.37 -3.60
N VAL A 152 -3.93 23.08 -2.54
CA VAL A 152 -3.97 22.56 -1.16
C VAL A 152 -5.04 21.47 -0.98
N PHE A 153 -6.11 21.49 -1.78
CA PHE A 153 -7.22 20.54 -1.68
C PHE A 153 -7.03 19.27 -2.52
N LYS A 154 -5.98 19.21 -3.35
CA LYS A 154 -5.70 18.03 -4.16
C LYS A 154 -5.09 16.92 -3.31
N ARG A 155 -5.49 15.68 -3.58
CA ARG A 155 -4.91 14.47 -2.98
C ARG A 155 -3.46 14.33 -3.43
N ARG A 156 -2.52 14.69 -2.55
CA ARG A 156 -1.07 14.59 -2.80
C ARG A 156 -0.32 14.29 -1.50
N SER A 157 0.88 13.74 -1.62
CA SER A 157 1.72 13.38 -0.47
C SER A 157 2.26 14.58 0.32
N ASP A 158 2.29 15.77 -0.28
CA ASP A 158 2.71 17.03 0.35
C ASP A 158 1.61 17.72 1.16
N ASN A 159 0.35 17.37 0.94
CA ASN A 159 -0.79 17.94 1.66
C ASN A 159 -1.18 17.03 2.84
N LEU A 160 -1.53 17.64 3.98
CA LEU A 160 -1.87 16.90 5.20
C LEU A 160 -3.30 16.34 5.20
N ILE A 161 -4.21 17.00 4.46
CA ILE A 161 -5.64 16.70 4.47
C ILE A 161 -6.17 16.61 3.04
N TYR A 162 -7.19 15.79 2.87
CA TYR A 162 -7.98 15.69 1.65
C TYR A 162 -9.44 15.45 2.03
N PHE A 163 -10.27 16.44 1.73
CA PHE A 163 -11.71 16.44 2.05
C PHE A 163 -12.59 16.42 0.79
N GLY A 164 -12.00 16.23 -0.39
CA GLY A 164 -12.68 16.42 -1.68
C GLY A 164 -12.78 17.90 -2.06
N GLU A 165 -13.81 18.26 -2.81
CA GLU A 165 -13.99 19.61 -3.37
C GLU A 165 -15.29 20.29 -2.92
N HIS A 166 -16.27 19.54 -2.43
CA HIS A 166 -17.63 20.04 -2.17
C HIS A 166 -17.84 20.31 -0.68
N ILE A 167 -18.71 21.26 -0.35
CA ILE A 167 -18.96 21.68 1.04
C ILE A 167 -19.46 20.50 1.89
N LEU A 168 -20.32 19.64 1.34
CA LEU A 168 -20.83 18.46 2.03
C LEU A 168 -19.72 17.46 2.39
N SER A 169 -18.73 17.26 1.51
CA SER A 169 -17.61 16.37 1.79
C SER A 169 -16.69 16.94 2.87
N PHE A 170 -16.53 18.28 2.94
CA PHE A 170 -15.82 18.95 4.04
C PHE A 170 -16.53 18.73 5.37
N ALA A 171 -17.85 18.86 5.43
CA ALA A 171 -18.64 18.61 6.64
C ALA A 171 -18.52 17.15 7.12
N ALA A 172 -18.58 16.21 6.17
CA ALA A 172 -18.42 14.78 6.42
C ALA A 172 -17.06 14.46 7.04
N CYS A 173 -15.97 14.94 6.44
CA CYS A 173 -14.61 14.68 6.89
C CYS A 173 -14.27 15.43 8.19
N ALA A 174 -14.85 16.61 8.43
CA ALA A 174 -14.77 17.30 9.71
C ALA A 174 -15.46 16.50 10.83
N GLY A 175 -16.45 15.66 10.49
CA GLY A 175 -17.19 14.83 11.45
C GLY A 175 -18.22 15.60 12.27
N SER A 176 -18.82 16.65 11.70
CA SER A 176 -19.91 17.39 12.34
C SER A 176 -21.26 16.92 11.81
N GLU A 177 -21.96 16.09 12.57
CA GLU A 177 -23.28 15.58 12.19
C GLU A 177 -24.27 16.72 12.00
N GLU A 178 -24.36 17.65 12.94
CA GLU A 178 -25.27 18.80 12.89
C GLU A 178 -25.13 19.63 11.60
N VAL A 179 -23.90 19.89 11.15
CA VAL A 179 -23.64 20.62 9.91
C VAL A 179 -24.04 19.79 8.68
N VAL A 180 -23.78 18.48 8.69
CA VAL A 180 -24.20 17.58 7.60
C VAL A 180 -25.72 17.54 7.47
N GLN A 181 -26.45 17.39 8.58
CA GLN A 181 -27.92 17.40 8.56
C GLN A 181 -28.43 18.71 7.98
N LEU A 182 -27.87 19.83 8.43
CA LEU A 182 -28.29 21.15 8.00
C LEU A 182 -28.02 21.41 6.51
N LEU A 183 -26.88 20.95 5.98
CA LEU A 183 -26.59 21.05 4.54
C LEU A 183 -27.56 20.21 3.71
N ILE A 184 -27.87 18.98 4.15
CA ILE A 184 -28.82 18.09 3.46
C ILE A 184 -30.23 18.68 3.48
N ASP A 185 -30.67 19.24 4.62
CA ASP A 185 -31.97 19.91 4.74
C ASP A 185 -32.10 21.12 3.80
N ASN A 186 -30.99 21.79 3.49
CA ASN A 186 -30.91 22.89 2.53
C ASN A 186 -30.61 22.43 1.08
N GLY A 187 -30.74 21.14 0.77
CA GLY A 187 -30.67 20.62 -0.60
C GLY A 187 -29.27 20.28 -1.12
N ALA A 188 -28.33 19.95 -0.23
CA ALA A 188 -27.02 19.41 -0.64
C ALA A 188 -27.18 18.05 -1.33
N ASP A 189 -26.60 17.89 -2.53
CA ASP A 189 -26.58 16.59 -3.21
C ASP A 189 -25.45 15.70 -2.65
N ILE A 190 -25.83 14.48 -2.25
CA ILE A 190 -24.93 13.49 -1.64
C ILE A 190 -24.15 12.71 -2.72
N ARG A 191 -24.66 12.67 -3.96
CA ARG A 191 -24.09 11.87 -5.05
C ARG A 191 -23.02 12.60 -5.87
N VAL A 192 -22.69 13.83 -5.50
CA VAL A 192 -21.72 14.63 -6.24
C VAL A 192 -20.32 14.01 -6.13
N GLN A 193 -19.60 14.05 -7.25
CA GLN A 193 -18.24 13.54 -7.39
C GLN A 193 -17.26 14.70 -7.58
N ASP A 194 -16.08 14.59 -6.97
CA ASP A 194 -14.98 15.53 -7.18
C ASP A 194 -14.22 15.25 -8.50
N SER A 195 -13.11 15.96 -8.73
CA SER A 195 -12.28 15.76 -9.94
C SER A 195 -11.63 14.37 -10.06
N LEU A 196 -11.56 13.58 -8.98
CA LEU A 196 -11.10 12.19 -9.01
C LEU A 196 -12.26 11.19 -9.17
N GLY A 197 -13.50 11.67 -9.26
CA GLY A 197 -14.69 10.84 -9.27
C GLY A 197 -15.09 10.35 -7.87
N ASN A 198 -14.47 10.86 -6.80
CA ASN A 198 -14.75 10.42 -5.44
C ASN A 198 -16.04 11.09 -4.95
N THR A 199 -16.97 10.26 -4.47
CA THR A 199 -18.13 10.72 -3.70
C THR A 199 -17.75 10.99 -2.25
N VAL A 200 -18.67 11.55 -1.45
CA VAL A 200 -18.47 11.75 -0.01
C VAL A 200 -18.05 10.47 0.70
N LEU A 201 -18.61 9.31 0.30
CA LEU A 201 -18.30 8.01 0.89
C LEU A 201 -16.86 7.57 0.63
N HIS A 202 -16.31 7.86 -0.56
CA HIS A 202 -14.90 7.60 -0.85
C HIS A 202 -13.99 8.48 0.04
N ASN A 203 -14.34 9.75 0.22
CA ASN A 203 -13.57 10.68 1.04
C ASN A 203 -13.58 10.28 2.53
N LEU A 204 -14.67 9.72 3.05
CA LEU A 204 -14.76 9.18 4.41
C LEU A 204 -13.84 7.98 4.62
N VAL A 205 -13.72 7.08 3.63
CA VAL A 205 -12.83 5.91 3.71
C VAL A 205 -11.36 6.32 3.84
N LEU A 206 -10.99 7.45 3.23
CA LEU A 206 -9.63 8.00 3.23
C LEU A 206 -9.25 8.73 4.53
N GLN A 207 -10.20 8.94 5.46
CA GLN A 207 -9.91 9.70 6.68
C GLN A 207 -9.10 8.89 7.69
N PRO A 208 -8.18 9.54 8.43
CA PRO A 208 -7.39 8.88 9.46
C PRO A 208 -8.24 8.45 10.67
N ASN A 209 -9.26 9.23 11.03
CA ASN A 209 -10.19 8.87 12.11
C ASN A 209 -11.27 7.91 11.59
N LYS A 210 -10.92 6.61 11.60
CA LYS A 210 -11.76 5.53 11.08
C LYS A 210 -13.08 5.37 11.83
N ALA A 211 -13.12 5.65 13.13
CA ALA A 211 -14.31 5.46 13.97
C ALA A 211 -15.38 6.51 13.70
N ALA A 212 -15.00 7.79 13.69
CA ALA A 212 -15.90 8.89 13.33
C ALA A 212 -16.39 8.76 11.89
N ALA A 213 -15.51 8.32 10.98
CA ALA A 213 -15.88 8.05 9.60
C ALA A 213 -16.98 6.97 9.48
N CYS A 214 -16.94 5.90 10.28
CA CYS A 214 -17.99 4.86 10.29
C CYS A 214 -19.36 5.44 10.70
N GLN A 215 -19.39 6.28 11.73
CA GLN A 215 -20.63 6.92 12.20
C GLN A 215 -21.21 7.84 11.13
N MET A 216 -20.36 8.67 10.54
CA MET A 216 -20.74 9.56 9.46
C MET A 216 -21.20 8.80 8.22
N TYR A 217 -20.54 7.69 7.89
CA TYR A 217 -20.95 6.81 6.79
C TYR A 217 -22.37 6.27 7.00
N HIS A 218 -22.66 5.80 8.21
CA HIS A 218 -24.00 5.33 8.57
C HIS A 218 -25.05 6.45 8.47
N LEU A 219 -24.69 7.69 8.86
CA LEU A 219 -25.57 8.86 8.71
C LEU A 219 -25.90 9.11 7.23
N PHE A 220 -24.92 9.18 6.34
CA PHE A 220 -25.16 9.39 4.91
C PHE A 220 -26.03 8.31 4.27
N LEU A 221 -25.88 7.06 4.69
CA LEU A 221 -26.73 5.96 4.23
C LEU A 221 -28.18 6.12 4.66
N SER A 222 -28.43 6.66 5.86
CA SER A 222 -29.79 6.91 6.35
C SER A 222 -30.53 7.97 5.53
N TYR A 223 -29.79 8.94 4.96
CA TYR A 223 -30.34 9.98 4.07
C TYR A 223 -30.58 9.54 2.63
N ASN A 224 -30.01 8.41 2.20
CA ASN A 224 -30.26 7.84 0.89
C ASN A 224 -31.69 7.29 0.82
N LYS A 225 -32.67 8.14 0.48
CA LYS A 225 -34.06 7.74 0.26
C LYS A 225 -34.10 6.69 -0.86
N GLN A 226 -34.74 5.56 -0.59
CA GLN A 226 -34.89 4.41 -1.48
C GLN A 226 -35.79 4.72 -2.69
N ASP A 227 -35.38 5.62 -3.57
CA ASP A 227 -35.91 5.60 -4.93
C ASP A 227 -35.31 4.40 -5.64
N LYS A 228 -36.08 3.29 -5.70
CA LYS A 228 -35.70 2.01 -6.33
C LYS A 228 -35.17 2.13 -7.77
N LYS A 229 -35.31 3.30 -8.41
CA LYS A 229 -34.81 3.58 -9.77
C LYS A 229 -33.35 4.06 -9.80
N GLN A 230 -32.82 4.61 -8.72
CA GLN A 230 -31.45 5.13 -8.68
C GLN A 230 -30.50 4.09 -8.07
N ARG A 231 -29.29 4.02 -8.63
CA ARG A 231 -28.21 3.18 -8.10
C ARG A 231 -27.90 3.59 -6.66
N ASP A 232 -27.66 2.60 -5.81
CA ASP A 232 -27.22 2.83 -4.43
C ASP A 232 -25.94 3.66 -4.42
N ILE A 233 -25.85 4.62 -3.50
CA ILE A 233 -24.69 5.51 -3.39
C ILE A 233 -23.37 4.73 -3.16
N ASP A 234 -23.46 3.56 -2.53
CA ASP A 234 -22.35 2.63 -2.28
C ASP A 234 -21.82 1.97 -3.57
N SER A 235 -22.62 1.96 -4.64
CA SER A 235 -22.29 1.30 -5.92
C SER A 235 -21.68 2.23 -6.95
N ILE A 236 -21.60 3.53 -6.67
CA ILE A 236 -21.03 4.53 -7.57
C ILE A 236 -19.49 4.37 -7.55
N PRO A 237 -18.83 4.08 -8.68
CA PRO A 237 -17.38 4.00 -8.74
C PRO A 237 -16.74 5.38 -8.95
N ASN A 238 -15.48 5.52 -8.54
CA ASN A 238 -14.63 6.66 -8.91
C ASN A 238 -14.11 6.55 -10.36
N HIS A 239 -13.29 7.52 -10.81
CA HIS A 239 -12.71 7.48 -12.16
C HIS A 239 -11.76 6.29 -12.40
N GLU A 240 -11.26 5.67 -11.33
CA GLU A 240 -10.45 4.44 -11.39
C GLU A 240 -11.30 3.16 -11.39
N GLY A 241 -12.63 3.27 -11.32
CA GLY A 241 -13.54 2.11 -11.26
C GLY A 241 -13.70 1.49 -9.87
N LEU A 242 -13.23 2.16 -8.81
CA LEU A 242 -13.27 1.69 -7.44
C LEU A 242 -14.53 2.18 -6.74
N THR A 243 -15.26 1.26 -6.10
CA THR A 243 -16.34 1.59 -5.15
C THR A 243 -15.75 1.98 -3.79
N PRO A 244 -16.51 2.61 -2.88
CA PRO A 244 -16.05 2.89 -1.51
C PRO A 244 -15.61 1.61 -0.78
N PHE A 245 -16.25 0.48 -1.07
CA PHE A 245 -15.89 -0.83 -0.53
C PHE A 245 -14.53 -1.33 -1.06
N LYS A 246 -14.30 -1.26 -2.38
CA LYS A 246 -12.98 -1.59 -2.97
C LYS A 246 -11.87 -0.67 -2.48
N LEU A 247 -12.16 0.63 -2.35
CA LEU A 247 -11.22 1.61 -1.83
C LEU A 247 -10.81 1.33 -0.38
N ALA A 248 -11.76 0.90 0.47
CA ALA A 248 -11.46 0.55 1.86
C ALA A 248 -10.47 -0.62 1.96
N GLY A 249 -10.53 -1.57 1.02
CA GLY A 249 -9.54 -2.64 0.89
C GLY A 249 -8.16 -2.14 0.49
N ILE A 250 -8.08 -1.29 -0.54
CA ILE A 250 -6.80 -0.76 -1.09
C ILE A 250 -6.05 0.11 -0.06
N GLU A 251 -6.78 0.91 0.69
CA GLU A 251 -6.21 1.77 1.74
C GLU A 251 -5.88 1.00 3.02
N GLY A 252 -6.42 -0.20 3.21
CA GLY A 252 -6.26 -0.98 4.43
C GLY A 252 -7.06 -0.43 5.60
N ASN A 253 -8.22 0.16 5.34
CA ASN A 253 -9.12 0.65 6.38
C ASN A 253 -9.95 -0.52 6.96
N THR A 254 -9.34 -1.29 7.86
CA THR A 254 -9.93 -2.48 8.50
C THR A 254 -11.28 -2.20 9.19
N MET A 255 -11.40 -1.08 9.90
CA MET A 255 -12.62 -0.69 10.61
C MET A 255 -13.77 -0.40 9.64
N MET A 256 -13.53 0.43 8.62
CA MET A 256 -14.52 0.71 7.59
C MET A 256 -14.88 -0.57 6.82
N PHE A 257 -13.90 -1.40 6.49
CA PHE A 257 -14.14 -2.67 5.81
C PHE A 257 -15.05 -3.60 6.61
N GLN A 258 -14.79 -3.78 7.91
CA GLN A 258 -15.67 -4.54 8.80
C GLN A 258 -17.06 -3.92 8.93
N HIS A 259 -17.15 -2.59 9.02
CA HIS A 259 -18.43 -1.88 9.08
C HIS A 259 -19.27 -2.11 7.82
N LEU A 260 -18.67 -1.98 6.63
CA LEU A 260 -19.33 -2.27 5.36
C LEU A 260 -19.73 -3.75 5.26
N MET A 261 -18.91 -4.64 5.78
CA MET A 261 -19.19 -6.08 5.81
C MET A 261 -20.39 -6.44 6.69
N GLN A 262 -20.68 -5.67 7.74
CA GLN A 262 -21.87 -5.89 8.59
C GLN A 262 -23.17 -5.73 7.80
N ARG A 263 -23.21 -4.85 6.78
CA ARG A 263 -24.37 -4.68 5.90
C ARG A 263 -24.45 -5.77 4.82
N ARG A 264 -23.31 -6.35 4.44
CA ARG A 264 -23.18 -7.39 3.41
C ARG A 264 -23.21 -8.82 3.95
N LYS A 265 -23.56 -9.00 5.23
CA LYS A 265 -23.73 -10.33 5.84
C LYS A 265 -25.17 -10.54 6.31
N HIS A 266 -25.61 -11.78 6.25
CA HIS A 266 -26.90 -12.22 6.76
C HIS A 266 -26.68 -13.37 7.74
N ILE A 267 -27.24 -13.28 8.95
CA ILE A 267 -27.13 -14.35 9.95
C ILE A 267 -28.27 -15.34 9.66
N GLN A 268 -27.94 -16.58 9.32
CA GLN A 268 -28.94 -17.60 9.02
C GLN A 268 -29.57 -18.15 10.30
N TRP A 269 -28.73 -18.53 11.25
CA TRP A 269 -29.16 -19.06 12.55
C TRP A 269 -28.03 -18.94 13.58
N THR A 270 -28.43 -18.99 14.85
CA THR A 270 -27.52 -19.02 15.99
C THR A 270 -27.92 -20.19 16.88
N PHE A 271 -26.97 -21.08 17.17
CA PHE A 271 -27.15 -22.24 18.02
C PHE A 271 -26.14 -22.22 19.17
N GLY A 272 -26.57 -21.67 20.31
CA GLY A 272 -25.70 -21.49 21.47
C GLY A 272 -24.45 -20.65 21.11
N PRO A 273 -23.23 -21.20 21.25
CA PRO A 273 -22.01 -20.49 20.87
C PRO A 273 -21.76 -20.47 19.35
N VAL A 274 -22.45 -21.28 18.55
CA VAL A 274 -22.20 -21.36 17.10
C VAL A 274 -23.14 -20.42 16.36
N THR A 275 -22.60 -19.62 15.44
CA THR A 275 -23.37 -18.72 14.58
C THR A 275 -23.02 -19.02 13.13
N SER A 276 -24.05 -19.19 12.30
CA SER A 276 -23.88 -19.41 10.86
C SER A 276 -24.23 -18.13 10.11
N THR A 277 -23.24 -17.56 9.43
CA THR A 277 -23.36 -16.30 8.70
C THR A 277 -23.11 -16.52 7.22
N LEU A 278 -23.93 -15.86 6.41
CA LEU A 278 -23.88 -15.87 4.95
C LEU A 278 -23.35 -14.50 4.48
N TYR A 279 -22.20 -14.49 3.83
CA TYR A 279 -21.55 -13.29 3.31
C TYR A 279 -21.78 -13.15 1.80
N ASP A 280 -22.08 -11.93 1.36
CA ASP A 280 -22.13 -11.58 -0.06
C ASP A 280 -20.70 -11.47 -0.63
N LEU A 281 -20.40 -12.24 -1.68
CA LEU A 281 -19.09 -12.25 -2.34
C LEU A 281 -18.96 -11.23 -3.47
N THR A 282 -20.03 -10.48 -3.77
CA THR A 282 -20.03 -9.45 -4.81
C THR A 282 -18.95 -8.40 -4.52
N GLU A 283 -18.16 -8.03 -5.54
CA GLU A 283 -16.96 -7.18 -5.49
C GLU A 283 -15.70 -7.80 -4.85
N ILE A 284 -15.82 -8.87 -4.06
CA ILE A 284 -14.67 -9.53 -3.41
C ILE A 284 -14.01 -10.54 -4.36
N ASP A 285 -14.83 -11.39 -4.98
CA ASP A 285 -14.41 -12.53 -5.79
C ASP A 285 -13.86 -12.12 -7.18
N SER A 286 -12.88 -12.88 -7.69
CA SER A 286 -12.13 -12.59 -8.92
C SER A 286 -12.81 -13.00 -10.23
N TRP A 287 -13.93 -13.73 -10.17
CA TRP A 287 -14.53 -14.37 -11.34
C TRP A 287 -15.21 -13.40 -12.33
N GLY A 288 -15.83 -12.33 -11.82
CA GLY A 288 -16.71 -11.45 -12.59
C GLY A 288 -16.13 -10.08 -12.97
N ASP A 289 -15.15 -9.59 -12.22
CA ASP A 289 -14.66 -8.21 -12.34
C ASP A 289 -13.25 -8.16 -12.92
N ASP A 290 -13.02 -7.24 -13.87
CA ASP A 290 -11.69 -6.95 -14.41
C ASP A 290 -10.70 -6.44 -13.35
N GLN A 291 -11.24 -5.87 -12.26
CA GLN A 291 -10.50 -5.47 -11.06
C GLN A 291 -11.22 -6.01 -9.81
N SER A 292 -10.75 -7.15 -9.31
CA SER A 292 -11.28 -7.75 -8.08
C SER A 292 -10.62 -7.14 -6.85
N LEU A 293 -11.33 -7.16 -5.72
CA LEU A 293 -10.78 -6.69 -4.44
C LEU A 293 -9.47 -7.43 -4.09
N LEU A 294 -9.41 -8.75 -4.30
CA LEU A 294 -8.23 -9.56 -4.00
C LEU A 294 -7.01 -9.13 -4.84
N GLU A 295 -7.20 -8.86 -6.13
CA GLU A 295 -6.13 -8.35 -6.98
C GLU A 295 -5.67 -6.95 -6.54
N LEU A 296 -6.62 -6.06 -6.24
CA LEU A 296 -6.34 -4.70 -5.80
C LEU A 296 -5.56 -4.67 -4.47
N ILE A 297 -5.86 -5.57 -3.53
CA ILE A 297 -5.13 -5.71 -2.27
C ILE A 297 -3.71 -6.21 -2.50
N VAL A 298 -3.51 -7.19 -3.39
CA VAL A 298 -2.18 -7.73 -3.69
C VAL A 298 -1.33 -6.72 -4.46
N THR A 299 -1.98 -5.93 -5.32
CA THR A 299 -1.32 -4.94 -6.20
C THR A 299 -1.14 -3.56 -5.55
N THR A 300 -1.56 -3.36 -4.30
CA THR A 300 -1.31 -2.09 -3.60
C THR A 300 0.07 -2.06 -2.96
N LYS A 301 0.66 -0.86 -2.89
CA LYS A 301 1.91 -0.63 -2.14
C LYS A 301 1.65 -0.46 -0.64
N ASN A 302 0.40 -0.20 -0.26
CA ASN A 302 0.01 0.03 1.13
C ASN A 302 0.16 -1.26 1.94
N ARG A 303 1.02 -1.23 2.96
CA ARG A 303 1.21 -2.38 3.85
C ARG A 303 -0.05 -2.73 4.63
N GLU A 304 -0.79 -1.71 5.08
CA GLU A 304 -2.01 -1.86 5.87
C GLU A 304 -3.11 -2.65 5.14
N ALA A 305 -3.15 -2.60 3.81
CA ALA A 305 -4.10 -3.36 3.00
C ALA A 305 -3.98 -4.87 3.20
N ARG A 306 -2.80 -5.37 3.56
CA ARG A 306 -2.56 -6.82 3.78
C ARG A 306 -3.36 -7.34 4.97
N ARG A 307 -3.63 -6.50 5.98
CA ARG A 307 -4.45 -6.87 7.14
C ARG A 307 -5.90 -7.19 6.76
N ILE A 308 -6.37 -6.71 5.61
CA ILE A 308 -7.72 -7.03 5.10
C ILE A 308 -7.85 -8.51 4.75
N LEU A 309 -6.74 -9.17 4.36
CA LEU A 309 -6.73 -10.59 4.01
C LEU A 309 -7.03 -11.51 5.20
N ASP A 310 -6.77 -11.03 6.42
CA ASP A 310 -7.02 -11.77 7.65
C ASP A 310 -8.47 -11.63 8.16
N LEU A 311 -9.24 -10.71 7.57
CA LEU A 311 -10.62 -10.45 7.96
C LEU A 311 -11.57 -11.49 7.36
N THR A 312 -12.59 -11.88 8.14
CA THR A 312 -13.75 -12.61 7.61
C THR A 312 -14.57 -11.68 6.71
N PRO A 313 -15.00 -12.08 5.50
CA PRO A 313 -14.96 -13.43 4.90
C PRO A 313 -13.74 -13.72 4.00
N VAL A 314 -12.84 -12.74 3.81
CA VAL A 314 -11.74 -12.81 2.84
C VAL A 314 -10.79 -13.96 3.16
N ASN A 315 -10.40 -14.11 4.42
CA ASN A 315 -9.51 -15.20 4.86
C ASN A 315 -10.09 -16.59 4.52
N GLU A 316 -11.36 -16.80 4.83
CA GLU A 316 -12.06 -18.07 4.58
C GLU A 316 -12.25 -18.35 3.09
N LEU A 317 -12.50 -17.31 2.30
CA LEU A 317 -12.60 -17.46 0.85
C LEU A 317 -11.26 -17.91 0.25
N VAL A 318 -10.17 -17.27 0.64
CA VAL A 318 -8.84 -17.59 0.13
C VAL A 318 -8.39 -18.96 0.62
N SER A 319 -8.61 -19.29 1.89
CA SER A 319 -8.26 -20.60 2.44
C SER A 319 -9.00 -21.73 1.71
N LEU A 320 -10.28 -21.54 1.38
CA LEU A 320 -11.07 -22.48 0.60
C LEU A 320 -10.52 -22.62 -0.82
N LYS A 321 -10.27 -21.49 -1.52
CA LYS A 321 -9.71 -21.50 -2.87
C LYS A 321 -8.35 -22.20 -2.94
N TRP A 322 -7.46 -21.88 -2.00
CA TRP A 322 -6.12 -22.43 -1.95
C TRP A 322 -6.13 -23.93 -1.66
N ASN A 323 -6.86 -24.37 -0.64
CA ASN A 323 -6.85 -25.78 -0.25
C ASN A 323 -7.54 -26.69 -1.26
N LYS A 324 -8.61 -26.21 -1.90
CA LYS A 324 -9.39 -27.03 -2.84
C LYS A 324 -8.78 -27.09 -4.24
N TYR A 325 -8.32 -25.96 -4.77
CA TYR A 325 -7.86 -25.86 -6.17
C TYR A 325 -6.43 -25.31 -6.29
N GLY A 326 -6.10 -24.25 -5.56
CA GLY A 326 -4.82 -23.55 -5.71
C GLY A 326 -3.61 -24.46 -5.46
N ARG A 327 -3.54 -25.09 -4.29
CA ARG A 327 -2.44 -25.96 -3.87
C ARG A 327 -2.23 -27.16 -4.80
N PRO A 328 -3.25 -27.98 -5.16
CA PRO A 328 -3.02 -29.12 -6.07
C PRO A 328 -2.56 -28.66 -7.46
N TYR A 329 -3.20 -27.64 -8.06
CA TYR A 329 -2.78 -27.13 -9.37
C TYR A 329 -1.38 -26.53 -9.33
N PHE A 330 -1.03 -25.83 -8.26
CA PHE A 330 0.31 -25.26 -8.09
C PHE A 330 1.38 -26.34 -7.93
N CYS A 331 1.11 -27.42 -7.19
CA CYS A 331 2.02 -28.56 -7.08
C CYS A 331 2.20 -29.29 -8.42
N VAL A 332 1.13 -29.46 -9.20
CA VAL A 332 1.18 -30.07 -10.54
C VAL A 332 2.01 -29.19 -11.49
N LEU A 333 1.81 -27.87 -11.46
CA LEU A 333 2.60 -26.93 -12.25
C LEU A 333 4.09 -26.98 -11.87
N ALA A 334 4.40 -27.02 -10.57
CA ALA A 334 5.76 -27.15 -10.07
C ALA A 334 6.41 -28.46 -10.56
N PHE A 335 5.69 -29.57 -10.51
CA PHE A 335 6.17 -30.86 -10.99
C PHE A 335 6.52 -30.83 -12.48
N PHE A 336 5.62 -30.29 -13.33
CA PHE A 336 5.90 -30.16 -14.76
C PHE A 336 7.04 -29.19 -15.06
N TYR A 337 7.18 -28.09 -14.30
CA TYR A 337 8.30 -27.17 -14.47
C TYR A 337 9.64 -27.81 -14.10
N VAL A 338 9.69 -28.58 -13.01
CA VAL A 338 10.91 -29.32 -12.63
C VAL A 338 11.26 -30.37 -13.69
N LEU A 339 10.27 -31.10 -14.23
CA LEU A 339 10.49 -32.05 -15.31
C LEU A 339 10.99 -31.36 -16.60
N TYR A 340 10.44 -30.20 -16.92
CA TYR A 340 10.89 -29.34 -18.01
C TYR A 340 12.36 -28.88 -17.81
N MET A 341 12.74 -28.49 -16.59
CA MET A 341 14.12 -28.14 -16.27
C MET A 341 15.08 -29.33 -16.33
N ILE A 342 14.65 -30.52 -15.91
CA ILE A 342 15.43 -31.76 -16.05
C ILE A 342 15.64 -32.07 -17.54
N CYS A 343 14.60 -31.99 -18.36
CA CYS A 343 14.71 -32.15 -19.82
C CYS A 343 15.71 -31.15 -20.43
N PHE A 344 15.63 -29.88 -20.05
CA PHE A 344 16.57 -28.86 -20.49
C PHE A 344 18.01 -29.17 -20.06
N THR A 345 18.24 -29.56 -18.80
CA THR A 345 19.59 -29.95 -18.34
C THR A 345 20.15 -31.14 -19.10
N MET A 346 19.32 -32.14 -19.40
CA MET A 346 19.75 -33.31 -20.16
C MET A 346 20.18 -32.91 -21.58
N CYS A 347 19.45 -32.00 -22.24
CA CYS A 347 19.84 -31.47 -23.55
C CYS A 347 21.18 -30.71 -23.49
N CYS A 348 21.42 -29.93 -22.42
CA CYS A 348 22.67 -29.20 -22.23
C CYS A 348 23.87 -30.11 -21.91
N VAL A 349 23.67 -31.19 -21.15
CA VAL A 349 24.72 -32.15 -20.80
C VAL A 349 25.15 -32.94 -22.04
N TYR A 350 24.20 -33.42 -22.85
CA TYR A 350 24.47 -34.17 -24.09
C TYR A 350 24.64 -33.26 -25.32
N ARG A 351 25.23 -32.09 -25.12
CA ARG A 351 25.49 -31.12 -26.19
C ARG A 351 26.43 -31.72 -27.25
N PRO A 352 26.20 -31.45 -28.55
CA PRO A 352 27.01 -32.00 -29.62
C PRO A 352 28.42 -31.37 -29.66
N LEU A 353 29.39 -32.08 -29.11
CA LEU A 353 30.81 -31.70 -29.06
C LEU A 353 31.66 -32.63 -29.92
N LYS A 354 32.69 -32.09 -30.56
CA LYS A 354 33.74 -32.85 -31.25
C LYS A 354 35.11 -32.48 -30.69
N GLN A 355 36.08 -33.36 -30.85
CA GLN A 355 37.45 -33.07 -30.47
C GLN A 355 37.99 -31.90 -31.31
N ARG A 356 38.80 -31.04 -30.70
CA ARG A 356 39.47 -29.92 -31.36
C ARG A 356 40.23 -30.39 -32.61
N SER A 357 40.08 -29.67 -33.72
CA SER A 357 40.66 -30.04 -35.02
C SER A 357 42.04 -29.43 -35.30
N TRP A 358 42.45 -28.36 -34.60
CA TRP A 358 43.76 -27.70 -34.77
C TRP A 358 44.67 -27.89 -33.55
N ASN A 359 45.99 -27.86 -33.75
CA ASN A 359 46.96 -28.03 -32.65
C ASN A 359 46.87 -26.91 -31.60
N LYS A 360 47.34 -27.22 -30.37
CA LYS A 360 47.43 -26.25 -29.27
C LYS A 360 48.34 -25.08 -29.69
N THR A 361 47.79 -23.86 -29.72
CA THR A 361 48.50 -22.66 -30.19
C THR A 361 49.19 -21.90 -29.06
N HIS A 362 48.71 -22.02 -27.83
CA HIS A 362 49.26 -21.36 -26.65
C HIS A 362 49.17 -22.30 -25.45
N GLU A 363 50.17 -22.33 -24.56
CA GLU A 363 50.15 -23.20 -23.38
C GLU A 363 48.95 -22.97 -22.45
N ARG A 364 48.39 -21.75 -22.43
CA ARG A 364 47.19 -21.36 -21.66
C ARG A 364 45.87 -21.76 -22.32
N ASP A 365 45.89 -22.17 -23.59
CA ASP A 365 44.69 -22.61 -24.31
C ASP A 365 44.39 -24.08 -23.98
N ASN A 366 43.54 -24.27 -22.97
CA ASN A 366 43.13 -25.58 -22.46
C ASN A 366 41.86 -26.12 -23.15
N THR A 367 41.47 -25.59 -24.31
CA THR A 367 40.26 -26.04 -25.02
C THR A 367 40.47 -27.39 -25.69
N ILE A 368 39.79 -28.43 -25.19
CA ILE A 368 39.88 -29.83 -25.68
C ILE A 368 38.75 -30.14 -26.66
N TYR A 369 37.53 -29.69 -26.35
CA TYR A 369 36.32 -29.95 -27.13
C TYR A 369 35.77 -28.68 -27.77
N ILE A 370 35.30 -28.80 -29.01
CA ILE A 370 34.71 -27.73 -29.80
C ILE A 370 33.30 -28.15 -30.22
N GLN A 371 32.40 -27.18 -30.37
CA GLN A 371 31.05 -27.40 -30.81
C GLN A 371 30.99 -28.01 -32.23
N LYS A 372 30.14 -29.03 -32.42
CA LYS A 372 29.81 -29.56 -33.77
C LYS A 372 28.96 -28.56 -34.55
N GLN A 373 29.13 -28.52 -35.87
CA GLN A 373 28.25 -27.75 -36.75
C GLN A 373 26.88 -28.42 -36.87
N LEU A 374 25.84 -27.66 -37.24
CA LEU A 374 24.46 -28.15 -37.32
C LEU A 374 24.32 -29.41 -38.21
N GLN A 375 25.03 -29.45 -39.33
CA GLN A 375 25.04 -30.57 -40.28
C GLN A 375 25.64 -31.86 -39.68
N GLU A 376 26.55 -31.74 -38.72
CA GLU A 376 27.24 -32.86 -38.08
C GLU A 376 26.55 -33.30 -36.76
N ALA A 377 25.61 -32.50 -36.27
CA ALA A 377 25.06 -32.62 -34.92
C ALA A 377 23.84 -33.55 -34.81
N TYR A 378 23.11 -33.82 -35.90
CA TYR A 378 21.84 -34.56 -35.88
C TYR A 378 21.87 -35.76 -36.84
N LEU A 379 22.86 -36.64 -36.69
CA LEU A 379 23.03 -37.81 -37.55
C LEU A 379 22.77 -39.12 -36.83
N THR A 380 22.96 -39.17 -35.51
CA THR A 380 22.82 -40.39 -34.73
C THR A 380 21.41 -40.51 -34.13
N PRO A 381 20.91 -41.74 -33.88
CA PRO A 381 19.60 -41.92 -33.24
C PRO A 381 19.54 -41.35 -31.81
N GLU A 382 20.68 -41.20 -31.14
CA GLU A 382 20.76 -40.51 -29.84
C GLU A 382 20.53 -39.00 -29.98
N ASP A 383 20.96 -38.40 -31.10
CA ASP A 383 20.72 -37.00 -31.41
C ASP A 383 19.23 -36.72 -31.69
N ASP A 384 18.47 -37.70 -32.20
CA ASP A 384 17.02 -37.56 -32.41
C ASP A 384 16.26 -37.40 -31.09
N LEU A 385 16.65 -38.16 -30.06
CA LEU A 385 16.10 -38.01 -28.70
C LEU A 385 16.40 -36.60 -28.15
N ARG A 386 17.64 -36.11 -28.37
CA ARG A 386 18.02 -34.75 -27.97
C ARG A 386 17.23 -33.70 -28.73
N LEU A 387 17.02 -33.88 -30.04
CA LEU A 387 16.26 -32.95 -30.87
C LEU A 387 14.82 -32.79 -30.37
N VAL A 388 14.17 -33.89 -29.97
CA VAL A 388 12.85 -33.85 -29.34
C VAL A 388 12.88 -33.05 -28.03
N GLY A 389 13.90 -33.29 -27.19
CA GLY A 389 14.09 -32.52 -25.95
C GLY A 389 14.31 -31.02 -26.22
N GLU A 390 15.18 -30.66 -27.16
CA GLU A 390 15.42 -29.27 -27.57
C GLU A 390 14.13 -28.61 -28.07
N LEU A 391 13.35 -29.30 -28.89
CA LEU A 391 12.06 -28.81 -29.38
C LEU A 391 11.07 -28.55 -28.24
N ILE A 392 10.97 -29.46 -27.26
CA ILE A 392 10.16 -29.27 -26.05
C ILE A 392 10.62 -28.01 -25.29
N THR A 393 11.93 -27.80 -25.16
CA THR A 393 12.47 -26.64 -24.43
C THR A 393 12.19 -25.31 -25.13
N VAL A 394 12.32 -25.27 -26.46
CA VAL A 394 12.02 -24.07 -27.26
C VAL A 394 10.52 -23.76 -27.25
N ILE A 395 9.66 -24.76 -27.45
CA ILE A 395 8.22 -24.58 -27.38
C ILE A 395 7.82 -24.09 -25.99
N GLY A 396 8.37 -24.69 -24.93
CA GLY A 396 8.14 -24.26 -23.55
C GLY A 396 8.55 -22.79 -23.31
N ALA A 397 9.72 -22.37 -23.81
CA ALA A 397 10.16 -20.98 -23.72
C ALA A 397 9.21 -20.00 -24.45
N ILE A 398 8.70 -20.37 -25.62
CA ILE A 398 7.72 -19.55 -26.35
C ILE A 398 6.40 -19.46 -25.57
N VAL A 399 5.91 -20.57 -25.02
CA VAL A 399 4.69 -20.58 -24.18
C VAL A 399 4.85 -19.69 -22.96
N ILE A 400 6.00 -19.73 -22.29
CA ILE A 400 6.33 -18.84 -21.16
C ILE A 400 6.19 -17.37 -21.58
N LEU A 401 6.78 -16.97 -22.72
CA LEU A 401 6.69 -15.59 -23.20
C LEU A 401 5.26 -15.19 -23.56
N ILE A 402 4.50 -16.07 -24.20
CA ILE A 402 3.08 -15.82 -24.54
C ILE A 402 2.23 -15.64 -23.28
N LEU A 403 2.53 -16.34 -22.19
CA LEU A 403 1.81 -16.23 -20.93
C LEU A 403 2.20 -15.00 -20.11
N GLU A 404 3.44 -14.52 -20.20
CA GLU A 404 3.95 -13.42 -19.36
C GLU A 404 3.82 -12.04 -20.00
N ILE A 405 4.01 -11.92 -21.33
CA ILE A 405 3.98 -10.62 -22.03
C ILE A 405 2.62 -9.90 -21.89
N PRO A 406 1.46 -10.56 -22.06
CA PRO A 406 0.15 -9.91 -21.89
C PRO A 406 -0.07 -9.37 -20.47
N ASP A 407 0.43 -10.07 -19.44
CA ASP A 407 0.29 -9.64 -18.04
C ASP A 407 1.10 -8.37 -17.76
N ILE A 408 2.29 -8.24 -18.34
CA ILE A 408 3.10 -7.02 -18.27
C ILE A 408 2.36 -5.83 -18.88
N VAL A 409 1.70 -6.05 -20.03
CA VAL A 409 0.92 -4.99 -20.70
C VAL A 409 -0.30 -4.60 -19.88
N ARG A 410 -0.98 -5.56 -19.23
CA ARG A 410 -2.16 -5.31 -18.41
C ARG A 410 -1.85 -4.54 -17.13
N VAL A 411 -0.84 -4.97 -16.37
CA VAL A 411 -0.53 -4.42 -15.03
C VAL A 411 0.42 -3.21 -15.12
N GLY A 412 1.24 -3.15 -16.17
CA GLY A 412 2.29 -2.16 -16.36
C GLY A 412 3.63 -2.60 -15.76
N ILE A 413 4.72 -2.22 -16.43
CA ILE A 413 6.10 -2.65 -16.16
C ILE A 413 6.52 -2.38 -14.70
N THR A 414 6.29 -1.16 -14.22
CA THR A 414 6.75 -0.73 -12.88
C THR A 414 5.99 -1.39 -11.74
N LYS A 415 4.71 -1.68 -11.92
CA LYS A 415 3.91 -2.39 -10.92
C LYS A 415 4.24 -3.88 -10.92
N TYR A 416 4.38 -4.49 -12.10
CA TYR A 416 4.64 -5.93 -12.25
C TYR A 416 5.98 -6.35 -11.63
N PHE A 417 7.06 -5.62 -11.94
CA PHE A 417 8.40 -5.93 -11.41
C PHE A 417 8.66 -5.35 -10.02
N GLY A 418 7.99 -4.24 -9.68
CA GLY A 418 8.20 -3.55 -8.40
C GLY A 418 7.59 -4.28 -7.19
N GLN A 419 6.70 -5.26 -7.41
CA GLN A 419 5.98 -5.93 -6.33
C GLN A 419 6.49 -7.34 -6.07
N THR A 420 7.21 -7.47 -4.95
CA THR A 420 7.75 -8.73 -4.47
C THR A 420 6.68 -9.78 -4.16
N ILE A 421 5.47 -9.35 -3.82
CA ILE A 421 4.34 -10.23 -3.47
C ILE A 421 3.78 -10.94 -4.71
N LEU A 422 3.69 -10.28 -5.87
CA LEU A 422 3.13 -10.89 -7.08
C LEU A 422 4.07 -11.94 -7.70
N GLY A 423 5.37 -11.80 -7.46
CA GLY A 423 6.43 -12.58 -8.12
C GLY A 423 7.75 -11.83 -8.19
N GLY A 424 7.70 -10.49 -8.20
CA GLY A 424 8.86 -9.61 -8.19
C GLY A 424 9.92 -10.01 -9.22
N PRO A 425 11.14 -10.38 -8.80
CA PRO A 425 12.25 -10.72 -9.69
C PRO A 425 12.07 -12.07 -10.39
N PHE A 426 11.24 -12.98 -9.88
CA PHE A 426 11.08 -14.31 -10.51
C PHE A 426 10.46 -14.19 -11.91
N HIS A 427 9.56 -13.23 -12.11
CA HIS A 427 9.02 -12.91 -13.43
C HIS A 427 10.10 -12.35 -14.37
N VAL A 428 11.06 -11.57 -13.86
CA VAL A 428 12.22 -11.14 -14.65
C VAL A 428 13.09 -12.34 -15.01
N ILE A 429 13.37 -13.22 -14.05
CA ILE A 429 14.22 -14.41 -14.22
C ILE A 429 13.63 -15.37 -15.25
N ILE A 430 12.32 -15.63 -15.24
CA ILE A 430 11.70 -16.56 -16.18
C ILE A 430 11.64 -15.99 -17.61
N ILE A 431 11.46 -14.68 -17.76
CA ILE A 431 11.50 -14.03 -19.07
C ILE A 431 12.93 -14.00 -19.61
N THR A 432 13.92 -13.65 -18.79
CA THR A 432 15.32 -13.69 -19.22
C THR A 432 15.76 -15.10 -19.56
N TYR A 433 15.34 -16.11 -18.78
CA TYR A 433 15.52 -17.53 -19.10
C TYR A 433 14.97 -17.89 -20.49
N ALA A 434 13.70 -17.56 -20.78
CA ALA A 434 13.09 -17.86 -22.07
C ALA A 434 13.80 -17.14 -23.22
N CYS A 435 14.20 -15.88 -23.03
CA CYS A 435 15.00 -15.13 -24.00
C CYS A 435 16.36 -15.79 -24.27
N MET A 436 17.06 -16.28 -23.24
CA MET A 436 18.36 -16.95 -23.40
C MET A 436 18.24 -18.27 -24.16
N ILE A 437 17.14 -19.02 -24.01
CA ILE A 437 16.86 -20.22 -24.82
C ILE A 437 16.65 -19.85 -26.29
N LEU A 438 15.89 -18.79 -26.58
CA LEU A 438 15.69 -18.33 -27.95
C LEU A 438 17.00 -17.86 -28.60
N VAL A 439 17.84 -17.14 -27.86
CA VAL A 439 19.19 -16.77 -28.32
C VAL A 439 20.02 -18.01 -28.61
N THR A 440 19.97 -19.02 -27.73
CA THR A 440 20.65 -20.31 -27.89
C THR A 440 20.19 -21.03 -29.16
N MET A 441 18.89 -21.04 -29.46
CA MET A 441 18.33 -21.59 -30.70
C MET A 441 18.83 -20.82 -31.93
N VAL A 442 18.79 -19.49 -31.91
CA VAL A 442 19.28 -18.65 -33.03
C VAL A 442 20.77 -18.88 -33.27
N MET A 443 21.59 -18.95 -32.22
CA MET A 443 23.01 -19.25 -32.33
C MET A 443 23.29 -20.63 -32.91
N ARG A 444 22.44 -21.62 -32.60
CA ARG A 444 22.55 -22.97 -33.18
C ARG A 444 22.22 -22.99 -34.66
N LEU A 445 21.15 -22.31 -35.08
CA LEU A 445 20.77 -22.19 -36.48
C LEU A 445 21.84 -21.46 -37.31
N MET A 446 22.46 -20.42 -36.73
CA MET A 446 23.52 -19.66 -37.37
C MET A 446 24.91 -20.33 -37.27
N SER A 447 25.02 -21.49 -36.59
CA SER A 447 26.29 -22.18 -36.31
C SER A 447 27.39 -21.27 -35.73
N THR A 448 26.99 -20.28 -34.93
CA THR A 448 27.93 -19.34 -34.29
C THR A 448 28.59 -19.96 -33.08
N GLN A 449 29.88 -19.68 -32.89
CA GLN A 449 30.61 -20.06 -31.68
C GLN A 449 30.12 -19.23 -30.47
N GLY A 450 30.22 -19.80 -29.25
CA GLY A 450 29.88 -19.08 -28.01
C GLY A 450 28.51 -19.41 -27.40
N GLU A 451 27.82 -20.43 -27.90
CA GLU A 451 26.55 -20.92 -27.35
C GLU A 451 26.59 -21.28 -25.84
N VAL A 452 27.78 -21.59 -25.32
CA VAL A 452 28.00 -21.87 -23.89
C VAL A 452 27.50 -20.70 -23.02
N VAL A 453 27.69 -19.46 -23.46
CA VAL A 453 27.37 -18.28 -22.65
C VAL A 453 25.87 -18.17 -22.35
N PRO A 454 24.95 -18.06 -23.35
CA PRO A 454 23.52 -18.00 -23.08
C PRO A 454 22.99 -19.29 -22.44
N MET A 455 23.56 -20.45 -22.77
CA MET A 455 23.18 -21.73 -22.16
C MET A 455 23.49 -21.78 -20.66
N SER A 456 24.67 -21.33 -20.24
CA SER A 456 25.07 -21.26 -18.82
C SER A 456 24.16 -20.32 -18.03
N PHE A 457 23.82 -19.15 -18.59
CA PHE A 457 22.85 -18.25 -17.95
C PHE A 457 21.47 -18.88 -17.84
N ALA A 458 20.98 -19.53 -18.91
CA ALA A 458 19.68 -20.19 -18.89
C ALA A 458 19.60 -21.31 -17.84
N LEU A 459 20.66 -22.10 -17.65
CA LEU A 459 20.70 -23.14 -16.62
C LEU A 459 20.55 -22.56 -15.22
N VAL A 460 21.34 -21.54 -14.87
CA VAL A 460 21.28 -20.91 -13.55
C VAL A 460 19.92 -20.26 -13.33
N LEU A 461 19.45 -19.44 -14.28
CA LEU A 461 18.17 -18.73 -14.15
C LEU A 461 16.98 -19.70 -14.06
N GLY A 462 16.97 -20.76 -14.87
CA GLY A 462 15.88 -21.75 -14.87
C GLY A 462 15.76 -22.51 -13.55
N TRP A 463 16.88 -22.93 -12.95
CA TRP A 463 16.90 -23.59 -11.64
C TRP A 463 16.63 -22.62 -10.50
N CYS A 464 17.18 -21.41 -10.53
CA CYS A 464 16.86 -20.38 -9.54
C CYS A 464 15.35 -20.05 -9.52
N ASN A 465 14.68 -20.13 -10.67
CA ASN A 465 13.23 -19.93 -10.75
C ASN A 465 12.41 -21.07 -10.12
N VAL A 466 13.00 -22.25 -9.83
CA VAL A 466 12.31 -23.29 -9.04
C VAL A 466 11.95 -22.78 -7.64
N MET A 467 12.74 -21.84 -7.09
CA MET A 467 12.44 -21.19 -5.81
C MET A 467 11.10 -20.44 -5.83
N TYR A 468 10.58 -20.04 -6.99
CA TYR A 468 9.23 -19.47 -7.10
C TYR A 468 8.16 -20.44 -6.55
N PHE A 469 8.32 -21.74 -6.80
CA PHE A 469 7.38 -22.77 -6.34
C PHE A 469 7.48 -23.08 -4.84
N ALA A 470 8.54 -22.64 -4.15
CA ALA A 470 8.63 -22.78 -2.71
C ALA A 470 7.56 -21.95 -1.97
N ARG A 471 6.98 -20.93 -2.62
CA ARG A 471 5.92 -20.07 -2.08
C ARG A 471 4.64 -20.82 -1.70
N GLY A 472 4.34 -21.94 -2.38
CA GLY A 472 3.15 -22.75 -2.10
C GLY A 472 3.22 -23.53 -0.78
N PHE A 473 4.39 -23.59 -0.15
CA PHE A 473 4.61 -24.32 1.10
C PHE A 473 4.84 -23.33 2.24
N GLN A 474 4.07 -23.48 3.32
CA GLN A 474 4.17 -22.61 4.49
C GLN A 474 5.56 -22.61 5.13
N MET A 475 6.25 -23.76 5.10
CA MET A 475 7.60 -23.88 5.65
C MET A 475 8.66 -23.16 4.80
N LEU A 476 8.54 -23.17 3.47
CA LEU A 476 9.59 -22.66 2.57
C LEU A 476 9.32 -21.24 2.06
N GLY A 477 8.06 -20.84 1.95
CA GLY A 477 7.63 -19.54 1.41
C GLY A 477 8.30 -18.35 2.10
N PRO A 478 8.18 -18.19 3.43
CA PRO A 478 8.90 -17.19 4.21
C PRO A 478 10.40 -17.05 3.91
N PHE A 479 11.10 -18.16 3.73
CA PHE A 479 12.55 -18.15 3.48
C PHE A 479 12.89 -17.53 2.12
N THR A 480 12.07 -17.76 1.09
CA THR A 480 12.28 -17.12 -0.22
C THR A 480 12.13 -15.61 -0.18
N ILE A 481 11.20 -15.09 0.64
CA ILE A 481 10.98 -13.66 0.83
C ILE A 481 12.20 -13.02 1.49
N MET A 482 12.76 -13.71 2.47
CA MET A 482 13.95 -13.28 3.17
C MET A 482 15.15 -13.20 2.23
N ILE A 483 15.41 -14.26 1.45
CA ILE A 483 16.48 -14.26 0.42
C ILE A 483 16.33 -13.07 -0.52
N GLN A 484 15.11 -12.81 -1.01
CA GLN A 484 14.86 -11.68 -1.90
C GLN A 484 15.14 -10.33 -1.22
N LYS A 485 14.66 -10.11 0.01
CA LYS A 485 14.90 -8.86 0.75
C LYS A 485 16.38 -8.67 1.07
N MET A 486 17.11 -9.74 1.36
CA MET A 486 18.54 -9.71 1.61
C MET A 486 19.32 -9.32 0.35
N ILE A 487 19.01 -9.92 -0.81
CA ILE A 487 19.67 -9.62 -2.09
C ILE A 487 19.42 -8.17 -2.52
N PHE A 488 18.16 -7.72 -2.52
CA PHE A 488 17.82 -6.38 -3.04
C PHE A 488 18.01 -5.25 -2.02
N GLY A 489 18.06 -5.57 -0.72
CA GLY A 489 18.20 -4.59 0.35
C GLY A 489 19.64 -4.45 0.85
N ASP A 490 20.13 -5.49 1.53
CA ASP A 490 21.37 -5.43 2.29
C ASP A 490 22.59 -5.71 1.41
N LEU A 491 22.51 -6.74 0.56
CA LEU A 491 23.61 -7.14 -0.31
C LEU A 491 23.97 -6.03 -1.29
N LEU A 492 23.00 -5.36 -1.92
CA LEU A 492 23.28 -4.24 -2.82
C LEU A 492 23.99 -3.06 -2.12
N ARG A 493 23.61 -2.74 -0.88
CA ARG A 493 24.29 -1.68 -0.10
C ARG A 493 25.70 -2.11 0.27
N PHE A 494 25.86 -3.37 0.65
CA PHE A 494 27.16 -3.96 0.96
C PHE A 494 28.07 -4.03 -0.27
N CYS A 495 27.56 -4.40 -1.44
CA CYS A 495 28.32 -4.49 -2.68
C CYS A 495 29.01 -3.16 -3.03
N TRP A 496 28.41 -2.01 -2.72
CA TRP A 496 29.06 -0.71 -2.93
C TRP A 496 30.28 -0.52 -2.02
N LEU A 497 30.15 -0.85 -0.73
CA LEU A 497 31.28 -0.78 0.21
C LEU A 497 32.37 -1.80 -0.15
N MET A 498 31.95 -3.02 -0.47
CA MET A 498 32.83 -4.11 -0.91
C MET A 498 33.61 -3.72 -2.17
N ALA A 499 32.95 -3.13 -3.17
CA ALA A 499 33.61 -2.70 -4.40
C ALA A 499 34.71 -1.65 -4.16
N VAL A 500 34.50 -0.71 -3.23
CA VAL A 500 35.52 0.29 -2.87
C VAL A 500 36.75 -0.37 -2.27
N VAL A 501 36.55 -1.34 -1.37
CA VAL A 501 37.65 -2.09 -0.74
C VAL A 501 38.39 -2.93 -1.79
N ILE A 502 37.67 -3.72 -2.59
CA ILE A 502 38.26 -4.59 -3.62
C ILE A 502 39.04 -3.77 -4.64
N LEU A 503 38.51 -2.65 -5.15
CA LEU A 503 39.21 -1.81 -6.13
C LEU A 503 40.51 -1.25 -5.55
N GLY A 504 40.49 -0.79 -4.30
CA GLY A 504 41.68 -0.29 -3.61
C GLY A 504 42.73 -1.38 -3.44
N PHE A 505 42.38 -2.50 -2.80
CA PHE A 505 43.32 -3.57 -2.50
C PHE A 505 43.78 -4.34 -3.74
N ALA A 506 42.92 -4.58 -4.73
CA ALA A 506 43.33 -5.23 -5.97
C ALA A 506 44.36 -4.39 -6.73
N SER A 507 44.21 -3.06 -6.74
CA SER A 507 45.23 -2.17 -7.32
C SER A 507 46.55 -2.21 -6.55
N ALA A 508 46.49 -2.29 -5.22
CA ALA A 508 47.69 -2.43 -4.39
C ALA A 508 48.39 -3.78 -4.62
N PHE A 509 47.65 -4.90 -4.61
CA PHE A 509 48.20 -6.23 -4.87
C PHE A 509 48.76 -6.34 -6.29
N TYR A 510 48.09 -5.75 -7.28
CA TYR A 510 48.61 -5.72 -8.65
C TYR A 510 49.95 -4.98 -8.74
N ILE A 511 50.09 -3.81 -8.11
CA ILE A 511 51.36 -3.06 -8.13
C ILE A 511 52.48 -3.83 -7.42
N ILE A 512 52.18 -4.51 -6.31
CA ILE A 512 53.18 -5.29 -5.56
C ILE A 512 53.71 -6.47 -6.40
N PHE A 513 52.84 -7.16 -7.13
CA PHE A 513 53.23 -8.31 -7.96
C PHE A 513 53.50 -7.96 -9.42
N GLN A 514 53.44 -6.68 -9.80
CA GLN A 514 53.71 -6.26 -11.18
C GLN A 514 55.18 -6.48 -11.57
N THR A 515 56.09 -6.44 -10.58
CA THR A 515 57.53 -6.65 -10.75
C THR A 515 57.98 -8.09 -10.53
N GLU A 516 57.09 -8.94 -10.01
CA GLU A 516 57.40 -10.32 -9.62
C GLU A 516 57.12 -11.29 -10.77
N ASP A 517 57.72 -12.48 -10.70
CA ASP A 517 57.50 -13.53 -11.68
C ASP A 517 56.07 -14.12 -11.54
N PRO A 518 55.22 -14.01 -12.57
CA PRO A 518 53.85 -14.54 -12.52
C PRO A 518 53.78 -16.08 -12.47
N ASP A 519 54.85 -16.80 -12.78
CA ASP A 519 54.83 -18.27 -12.81
C ASP A 519 54.95 -18.90 -11.41
N GLU A 520 55.58 -18.19 -10.46
CA GLU A 520 55.73 -18.61 -9.05
C GLU A 520 54.52 -18.27 -8.17
N LEU A 521 53.84 -17.14 -8.44
CA LEU A 521 52.65 -16.70 -7.71
C LEU A 521 51.64 -15.95 -8.61
N GLY A 522 51.01 -16.70 -9.51
CA GLY A 522 50.12 -16.18 -10.56
C GLY A 522 48.73 -15.71 -10.12
N HIS A 523 48.51 -15.28 -8.88
CA HIS A 523 47.19 -14.77 -8.47
C HIS A 523 46.88 -13.37 -8.99
N PHE A 524 47.90 -12.54 -9.26
CA PHE A 524 47.75 -11.11 -9.59
C PHE A 524 48.46 -10.68 -10.90
N TYR A 525 48.76 -11.60 -11.81
CA TYR A 525 49.56 -11.31 -13.03
C TYR A 525 48.94 -10.25 -13.96
N ASN A 526 47.60 -10.15 -14.01
CA ASN A 526 46.87 -9.18 -14.82
C ASN A 526 45.85 -8.44 -13.95
N TYR A 527 45.60 -7.16 -14.22
CA TYR A 527 44.68 -6.36 -13.41
C TYR A 527 43.24 -6.92 -13.30
N PRO A 528 42.59 -7.44 -14.37
CA PRO A 528 41.27 -8.10 -14.23
C PRO A 528 41.31 -9.38 -13.39
N MET A 529 42.39 -10.16 -13.48
CA MET A 529 42.57 -11.34 -12.63
C MET A 529 42.81 -10.91 -11.19
N ALA A 530 43.59 -9.86 -10.96
CA ALA A 530 43.84 -9.34 -9.62
C ALA A 530 42.53 -8.89 -8.94
N LEU A 531 41.63 -8.21 -9.67
CA LEU A 531 40.30 -7.88 -9.17
C LEU A 531 39.48 -9.12 -8.80
N PHE A 532 39.53 -10.17 -9.62
CA PHE A 532 38.82 -11.42 -9.37
C PHE A 532 39.40 -12.18 -8.17
N SER A 533 40.72 -12.38 -8.12
CA SER A 533 41.43 -13.01 -7.00
C SER A 533 41.22 -12.24 -5.70
N THR A 534 41.26 -10.90 -5.71
CA THR A 534 40.97 -10.08 -4.51
C THR A 534 39.51 -10.21 -4.07
N PHE A 535 38.56 -10.35 -5.00
CA PHE A 535 37.16 -10.63 -4.66
C PHE A 535 36.99 -12.00 -3.99
N GLU A 536 37.67 -13.03 -4.50
CA GLU A 536 37.66 -14.38 -3.89
C GLU A 536 38.31 -14.38 -2.51
N LEU A 537 39.41 -13.65 -2.33
CA LEU A 537 40.06 -13.45 -1.02
C LEU A 537 39.18 -12.68 -0.05
N PHE A 538 38.41 -11.70 -0.53
CA PHE A 538 37.49 -10.92 0.32
C PHE A 538 36.41 -11.82 0.93
N LEU A 539 35.92 -12.80 0.16
CA LEU A 539 34.95 -13.80 0.61
C LEU A 539 35.60 -15.00 1.30
N THR A 540 36.93 -15.03 1.42
CA THR A 540 37.70 -16.16 1.97
C THR A 540 37.39 -17.50 1.29
N ILE A 541 37.10 -17.47 -0.01
CA ILE A 541 36.78 -18.68 -0.80
C ILE A 541 38.07 -19.39 -1.24
N ILE A 542 39.12 -18.63 -1.53
CA ILE A 542 40.44 -19.15 -1.88
C ILE A 542 41.41 -18.95 -0.71
N ASP A 543 42.41 -19.83 -0.66
CA ASP A 543 43.52 -19.67 0.27
C ASP A 543 44.35 -18.43 -0.10
N GLY A 544 44.92 -17.80 0.92
CA GLY A 544 45.83 -16.66 0.75
C GLY A 544 47.02 -17.06 -0.13
N PRO A 545 47.43 -16.22 -1.10
CA PRO A 545 48.62 -16.45 -1.91
C PRO A 545 49.83 -16.62 -1.00
N ALA A 546 50.41 -17.82 -0.97
CA ALA A 546 51.59 -18.14 -0.18
C ALA A 546 52.48 -19.07 -1.00
N ASN A 547 53.73 -18.64 -1.21
CA ASN A 547 54.81 -19.49 -1.68
C ASN A 547 55.90 -19.40 -0.62
N TYR A 548 56.26 -20.53 -0.01
CA TYR A 548 57.25 -20.60 1.07
C TYR A 548 58.66 -20.87 0.54
N GLU A 549 58.80 -21.15 -0.75
CA GLU A 549 60.08 -21.41 -1.40
C GLU A 549 60.72 -20.10 -1.91
N VAL A 550 59.91 -19.04 -2.08
CA VAL A 550 60.32 -17.73 -2.57
C VAL A 550 60.00 -16.64 -1.55
N ASP A 551 60.95 -15.73 -1.33
CA ASP A 551 60.75 -14.58 -0.46
C ASP A 551 59.78 -13.57 -1.12
N LEU A 552 58.59 -13.43 -0.54
CA LEU A 552 57.58 -12.49 -1.02
C LEU A 552 57.97 -11.04 -0.67
N PRO A 553 57.59 -10.04 -1.51
CA PRO A 553 57.85 -8.65 -1.21
C PRO A 553 57.32 -8.23 0.17
N PHE A 554 58.13 -7.54 0.96
CA PHE A 554 57.75 -7.14 2.33
C PHE A 554 56.40 -6.39 2.40
N MET A 555 56.11 -5.55 1.39
CA MET A 555 54.85 -4.81 1.28
C MET A 555 53.63 -5.72 1.13
N TYR A 556 53.78 -6.93 0.59
CA TYR A 556 52.70 -7.91 0.48
C TYR A 556 52.23 -8.34 1.87
N GLY A 557 53.15 -8.72 2.76
CA GLY A 557 52.82 -9.15 4.12
C GLY A 557 52.02 -8.10 4.90
N ILE A 558 52.41 -6.82 4.79
CA ILE A 558 51.69 -5.70 5.43
C ILE A 558 50.30 -5.51 4.82
N THR A 559 50.24 -5.41 3.49
CA THR A 559 49.00 -5.09 2.76
C THR A 559 47.98 -6.21 2.90
N TYR A 560 48.43 -7.47 2.81
CA TYR A 560 47.60 -8.66 2.99
C TYR A 560 47.09 -8.78 4.43
N SER A 561 47.92 -8.52 5.43
CA SER A 561 47.49 -8.53 6.84
C SER A 561 46.42 -7.47 7.11
N ALA A 562 46.61 -6.26 6.60
CA ALA A 562 45.62 -5.17 6.70
C ALA A 562 44.31 -5.53 5.97
N PHE A 563 44.42 -6.10 4.75
CA PHE A 563 43.27 -6.59 3.99
C PHE A 563 42.51 -7.67 4.74
N ALA A 564 43.20 -8.68 5.29
CA ALA A 564 42.60 -9.77 6.02
C ALA A 564 41.81 -9.26 7.24
N VAL A 565 42.37 -8.34 8.03
CA VAL A 565 41.65 -7.74 9.18
C VAL A 565 40.40 -6.98 8.71
N ILE A 566 40.50 -6.15 7.68
CA ILE A 566 39.37 -5.34 7.21
C ILE A 566 38.29 -6.22 6.57
N ALA A 567 38.67 -7.13 5.68
CA ALA A 567 37.74 -7.98 4.94
C ALA A 567 37.07 -9.03 5.85
N THR A 568 37.86 -9.79 6.61
CA THR A 568 37.34 -10.93 7.37
C THR A 568 36.74 -10.52 8.72
N LEU A 569 37.39 -9.62 9.46
CA LEU A 569 36.99 -9.31 10.84
C LEU A 569 35.92 -8.21 10.90
N LEU A 570 35.99 -7.21 10.02
CA LEU A 570 35.04 -6.09 10.05
C LEU A 570 33.90 -6.28 9.05
N MET A 571 34.21 -6.51 7.77
CA MET A 571 33.20 -6.42 6.73
C MET A 571 32.29 -7.65 6.64
N LEU A 572 32.83 -8.86 6.78
CA LEU A 572 32.01 -10.07 6.80
C LEU A 572 31.10 -10.13 8.04
N ASN A 573 31.63 -9.78 9.21
CA ASN A 573 30.87 -9.75 10.46
C ASN A 573 29.79 -8.66 10.44
N LEU A 574 30.06 -7.50 9.84
CA LEU A 574 29.05 -6.46 9.63
C LEU A 574 27.95 -6.94 8.67
N LEU A 575 28.30 -7.64 7.58
CA LEU A 575 27.31 -8.22 6.67
C LEU A 575 26.42 -9.23 7.38
N ILE A 576 26.99 -10.14 8.17
CA ILE A 576 26.24 -11.12 8.96
C ILE A 576 25.31 -10.42 9.97
N ALA A 577 25.77 -9.36 10.62
CA ALA A 577 24.94 -8.58 11.55
C ALA A 577 23.76 -7.89 10.86
N MET A 578 23.98 -7.25 9.70
CA MET A 578 22.91 -6.62 8.91
C MET A 578 21.89 -7.67 8.42
N MET A 579 22.37 -8.81 7.93
CA MET A 579 21.53 -9.92 7.49
C MET A 579 20.75 -10.57 8.64
N GLY A 580 21.34 -10.64 9.84
CA GLY A 580 20.67 -11.15 11.04
C GLY A 580 19.49 -10.27 11.47
N ASP A 581 19.65 -8.95 11.44
CA ASP A 581 18.58 -7.99 11.76
C ASP A 581 17.45 -8.04 10.73
N THR A 582 17.76 -8.11 9.42
CA THR A 582 16.72 -8.26 8.39
C THR A 582 16.01 -9.61 8.46
N HIS A 583 16.72 -10.70 8.76
CA HIS A 583 16.10 -12.00 9.06
C HIS A 583 15.09 -11.87 10.22
N TRP A 584 15.49 -11.27 11.34
CA TRP A 584 14.62 -11.11 12.52
C TRP A 584 13.35 -10.31 12.23
N ARG A 585 13.49 -9.16 11.56
CA ARG A 585 12.34 -8.30 11.18
C ARG A 585 11.40 -9.02 10.22
N VAL A 586 11.94 -9.73 9.23
CA VAL A 586 11.14 -10.47 8.25
C VAL A 586 10.46 -11.67 8.90
N ALA A 587 11.10 -12.33 9.87
CA ALA A 587 10.52 -13.46 10.59
C ALA A 587 9.23 -13.08 11.34
N HIS A 588 9.14 -11.88 11.91
CA HIS A 588 7.92 -11.38 12.56
C HIS A 588 6.78 -11.11 11.57
N GLU A 589 7.12 -10.70 10.35
CA GLU A 589 6.15 -10.35 9.29
C GLU A 589 5.87 -11.51 8.34
N ARG A 590 6.49 -12.68 8.57
CA ARG A 590 6.58 -13.73 7.57
C ARG A 590 5.23 -14.33 7.20
N ASP A 591 4.35 -14.47 8.20
CA ASP A 591 3.06 -15.10 8.01
C ASP A 591 2.11 -14.18 7.22
N GLU A 592 2.12 -12.87 7.52
CA GLU A 592 1.36 -11.87 6.77
C GLU A 592 1.80 -11.81 5.31
N LEU A 593 3.12 -11.79 5.07
CA LEU A 593 3.70 -11.73 3.74
C LEU A 593 3.46 -13.01 2.94
N TRP A 594 3.60 -14.17 3.59
CA TRP A 594 3.34 -15.47 2.97
C TRP A 594 1.86 -15.62 2.59
N ARG A 595 0.92 -15.23 3.46
CA ARG A 595 -0.51 -15.22 3.11
C ARG A 595 -0.79 -14.34 1.90
N ALA A 596 -0.24 -13.12 1.87
CA ALA A 596 -0.38 -12.24 0.73
C ALA A 596 0.19 -12.87 -0.57
N GLN A 597 1.29 -13.60 -0.49
CA GLN A 597 1.84 -14.35 -1.63
C GLN A 597 0.92 -15.49 -2.08
N VAL A 598 0.32 -16.24 -1.15
CA VAL A 598 -0.64 -17.30 -1.47
C VAL A 598 -1.86 -16.73 -2.17
N VAL A 599 -2.38 -15.60 -1.69
CA VAL A 599 -3.50 -14.87 -2.33
C VAL A 599 -3.10 -14.45 -3.74
N ALA A 600 -1.93 -13.84 -3.89
CA ALA A 600 -1.39 -13.41 -5.18
C ALA A 600 -1.31 -14.58 -6.18
N THR A 601 -0.71 -15.70 -5.76
CA THR A 601 -0.59 -16.91 -6.57
C THR A 601 -1.97 -17.50 -6.90
N THR A 602 -2.91 -17.48 -5.96
CA THR A 602 -4.28 -17.99 -6.18
C THR A 602 -4.98 -17.17 -7.26
N VAL A 603 -4.95 -15.84 -7.17
CA VAL A 603 -5.58 -14.94 -8.16
C VAL A 603 -4.89 -15.07 -9.52
N MET A 604 -3.56 -15.22 -9.55
CA MET A 604 -2.81 -15.44 -10.78
C MET A 604 -3.21 -16.75 -11.47
N LEU A 605 -3.28 -17.86 -10.71
CA LEU A 605 -3.71 -19.16 -11.24
C LEU A 605 -5.16 -19.13 -11.73
N GLU A 606 -6.06 -18.52 -10.96
CA GLU A 606 -7.49 -18.42 -11.31
C GLU A 606 -7.71 -17.65 -12.63
N ARG A 607 -6.85 -16.67 -12.94
CA ARG A 607 -6.93 -15.93 -14.21
C ARG A 607 -6.29 -16.64 -15.40
N LYS A 608 -5.19 -17.36 -15.17
CA LYS A 608 -4.50 -18.08 -16.25
C LYS A 608 -5.20 -19.38 -16.62
N LEU A 609 -5.88 -20.03 -15.68
CA LEU A 609 -6.59 -21.28 -15.93
C LEU A 609 -7.93 -21.05 -16.62
N PRO A 610 -8.33 -21.94 -17.56
CA PRO A 610 -9.63 -21.87 -18.19
C PRO A 610 -10.75 -22.13 -17.17
N ARG A 611 -11.91 -21.52 -17.43
CA ARG A 611 -13.10 -21.56 -16.56
C ARG A 611 -13.63 -22.98 -16.25
N CYS A 612 -13.29 -23.98 -17.06
CA CYS A 612 -13.71 -25.36 -16.82
C CYS A 612 -12.96 -26.05 -15.67
N LEU A 613 -11.69 -25.68 -15.43
CA LEU A 613 -10.84 -26.29 -14.39
C LEU A 613 -11.08 -25.67 -13.01
N TRP A 614 -11.55 -24.43 -12.99
CA TRP A 614 -11.75 -23.66 -11.76
C TRP A 614 -13.20 -23.20 -11.66
N PRO A 615 -14.09 -23.93 -10.97
CA PRO A 615 -15.46 -23.49 -10.76
C PRO A 615 -15.49 -22.28 -9.80
N ARG A 616 -16.50 -21.42 -9.97
CA ARG A 616 -16.68 -20.25 -9.12
C ARG A 616 -16.87 -20.65 -7.66
N SER A 617 -16.25 -19.88 -6.76
CA SER A 617 -16.33 -20.14 -5.31
C SER A 617 -17.63 -19.62 -4.71
N GLY A 618 -18.13 -20.33 -3.69
CA GLY A 618 -19.39 -19.99 -3.02
C GLY A 618 -20.59 -20.76 -3.55
N ILE A 619 -21.78 -20.35 -3.11
CA ILE A 619 -23.07 -20.95 -3.46
C ILE A 619 -23.85 -19.93 -4.29
N TYR A 620 -24.47 -20.39 -5.38
CA TYR A 620 -25.26 -19.54 -6.25
C TYR A 620 -26.63 -19.24 -5.65
N GLY A 621 -26.98 -17.96 -5.53
CA GLY A 621 -28.19 -17.52 -4.83
C GLY A 621 -29.49 -17.73 -5.61
N GLN A 622 -29.46 -17.78 -6.94
CA GLN A 622 -30.69 -17.76 -7.75
C GLN A 622 -31.51 -19.03 -7.56
N GLU A 623 -30.85 -20.18 -7.41
CA GLU A 623 -31.48 -21.48 -7.13
C GLU A 623 -32.29 -21.47 -5.82
N TYR A 624 -31.95 -20.58 -4.89
CA TYR A 624 -32.58 -20.46 -3.58
C TYR A 624 -33.42 -19.18 -3.43
N GLY A 625 -33.67 -18.45 -4.52
CA GLY A 625 -34.45 -17.21 -4.50
C GLY A 625 -33.73 -15.99 -3.87
N LEU A 626 -32.40 -16.05 -3.70
CA LEU A 626 -31.58 -14.96 -3.14
C LEU A 626 -31.03 -13.98 -4.20
N GLY A 627 -31.46 -14.15 -5.46
CA GLY A 627 -31.01 -13.35 -6.61
C GLY A 627 -29.71 -13.86 -7.23
N ASP A 628 -29.19 -13.13 -8.22
CA ASP A 628 -28.02 -13.53 -9.05
C ASP A 628 -26.66 -13.34 -8.35
N ARG A 629 -26.63 -13.44 -7.01
CA ARG A 629 -25.42 -13.21 -6.21
C ARG A 629 -24.83 -14.52 -5.70
N TRP A 630 -23.53 -14.48 -5.44
CA TRP A 630 -22.78 -15.61 -4.89
C TRP A 630 -22.49 -15.36 -3.42
N TYR A 631 -22.70 -16.38 -2.62
CA TYR A 631 -22.59 -16.28 -1.17
C TYR A 631 -21.58 -17.27 -0.59
N LEU A 632 -20.94 -16.88 0.50
CA LEU A 632 -20.08 -17.75 1.30
C LEU A 632 -20.70 -17.95 2.67
N ARG A 633 -20.97 -19.19 3.05
CA ARG A 633 -21.35 -19.54 4.43
C ARG A 633 -20.09 -19.70 5.27
N VAL A 634 -20.06 -19.05 6.42
CA VAL A 634 -19.02 -19.22 7.43
C VAL A 634 -19.68 -19.48 8.78
N GLU A 635 -19.17 -20.46 9.50
CA GLU A 635 -19.62 -20.77 10.85
C GLU A 635 -18.56 -20.34 11.86
N HIS A 636 -18.99 -19.57 12.85
CA HIS A 636 -18.11 -19.08 13.90
C HIS A 636 -18.58 -19.55 15.27
N ARG A 637 -17.63 -19.99 16.09
CA ARG A 637 -17.85 -20.24 17.51
C ARG A 637 -17.54 -18.97 18.31
N CYS A 638 -18.57 -18.33 18.86
CA CYS A 638 -18.48 -17.19 19.75
C CYS A 638 -18.41 -17.64 21.22
N GLU A 639 -17.20 -17.79 21.76
CA GLU A 639 -16.99 -18.19 23.17
C GLU A 639 -17.44 -17.10 24.17
N GLY A 640 -17.39 -15.82 23.77
CA GLY A 640 -17.78 -14.69 24.62
C GLY A 640 -19.26 -14.66 25.03
N TRP A 641 -20.13 -15.40 24.34
CA TRP A 641 -21.56 -15.50 24.69
C TRP A 641 -21.77 -16.26 26.01
N GLN A 642 -20.95 -17.28 26.28
CA GLN A 642 -21.00 -18.01 27.55
C GLN A 642 -20.52 -17.15 28.72
N GLN A 643 -19.50 -16.32 28.53
CA GLN A 643 -18.95 -15.48 29.60
C GLN A 643 -19.88 -14.31 29.95
N LYS A 644 -20.49 -13.64 28.95
CA LYS A 644 -21.52 -12.60 29.18
C LYS A 644 -22.80 -13.16 29.81
N ASN A 645 -23.23 -14.35 29.42
CA ASN A 645 -24.40 -14.99 30.05
C ASN A 645 -24.10 -15.53 31.45
N GLN A 646 -22.88 -16.01 31.73
CA GLN A 646 -22.48 -16.40 33.09
C GLN A 646 -22.37 -15.18 34.02
N LEU A 647 -21.85 -14.05 33.55
CA LEU A 647 -21.84 -12.77 34.29
C LEU A 647 -23.25 -12.21 34.49
N GLY A 648 -24.10 -12.27 33.46
CA GLY A 648 -25.52 -11.91 33.54
C GLY A 648 -26.30 -12.81 34.51
N ALA A 649 -26.09 -14.12 34.46
CA ALA A 649 -26.70 -15.09 35.36
C ALA A 649 -26.22 -14.95 36.82
N LYS A 650 -24.93 -14.63 37.04
CA LYS A 650 -24.41 -14.30 38.38
C LYS A 650 -25.02 -13.01 38.94
N LYS A 651 -25.19 -11.96 38.11
CA LYS A 651 -25.90 -10.73 38.49
C LYS A 651 -27.38 -10.97 38.81
N TYR A 652 -28.07 -11.77 38.01
CA TYR A 652 -29.47 -12.14 38.25
C TYR A 652 -29.64 -13.05 39.48
N GLY A 653 -28.71 -13.97 39.73
CA GLY A 653 -28.70 -14.83 40.91
C GLY A 653 -28.46 -14.08 42.22
N SER A 654 -27.60 -13.05 42.21
CA SER A 654 -27.34 -12.17 43.37
C SER A 654 -28.58 -11.33 43.73
N HIS A 655 -29.24 -10.71 42.73
CA HIS A 655 -30.48 -9.94 42.97
C HIS A 655 -31.64 -10.81 43.49
N ARG A 656 -31.73 -12.07 43.08
CA ARG A 656 -32.77 -12.99 43.58
C ARG A 656 -32.54 -13.38 45.04
N ARG A 657 -31.29 -13.52 45.50
CA ARG A 657 -30.94 -13.82 46.90
C ARG A 657 -31.25 -12.64 47.83
N GLU A 658 -30.86 -11.42 47.44
CA GLU A 658 -31.15 -10.20 48.21
C GLU A 658 -32.64 -9.85 48.23
N GLY A 659 -33.35 -10.08 47.13
CA GLY A 659 -34.80 -9.87 47.04
C GLY A 659 -35.60 -10.86 47.90
N PHE A 660 -35.18 -12.13 47.96
CA PHE A 660 -35.87 -13.18 48.73
C PHE A 660 -35.68 -13.00 50.25
N GLU A 661 -34.49 -12.59 50.71
CA GLU A 661 -34.24 -12.27 52.13
C GLU A 661 -35.00 -11.02 52.60
N LYS A 662 -35.21 -10.04 51.72
CA LYS A 662 -36.05 -8.85 52.02
C LYS A 662 -37.54 -9.18 52.05
N TYR A 663 -37.98 -10.15 51.25
CA TYR A 663 -39.39 -10.57 51.18
C TYR A 663 -39.80 -11.41 52.40
N LEU A 664 -38.90 -12.27 52.91
CA LEU A 664 -39.14 -13.08 54.12
C LEU A 664 -39.24 -12.24 55.41
N LYS A 665 -38.69 -11.02 55.45
CA LYS A 665 -38.75 -10.13 56.62
C LYS A 665 -39.97 -9.21 56.67
N ARG A 666 -40.85 -9.22 55.67
CA ARG A 666 -42.03 -8.33 55.62
C ARG A 666 -43.28 -9.07 55.17
N LYS A 667 -43.97 -9.72 56.12
CA LYS A 667 -45.44 -9.65 56.28
C LYS A 667 -45.93 -10.50 57.47
N PRO A 668 -46.79 -9.96 58.36
CA PRO A 668 -47.83 -10.74 59.02
C PRO A 668 -49.08 -10.82 58.12
N ALA A 669 -49.86 -11.88 58.35
CA ALA A 669 -51.03 -12.29 57.56
C ALA A 669 -52.25 -11.38 57.75
N ARG A 670 -53.01 -11.17 56.65
CA ARG A 670 -54.49 -10.99 56.67
C ARG A 670 -55.09 -11.06 55.26
N GLY A 671 -56.05 -11.99 55.12
CA GLY A 671 -57.38 -11.85 54.51
C GLY A 671 -57.52 -11.26 53.11
N ALA A 672 -58.01 -12.08 52.18
CA ALA A 672 -58.50 -11.72 50.86
C ALA A 672 -59.96 -11.25 50.91
N GLU A 673 -60.32 -10.26 50.08
CA GLU A 673 -61.60 -10.20 49.34
C GLU A 673 -61.59 -9.07 48.28
N ASP A 674 -62.28 -9.36 47.17
CA ASP A 674 -62.91 -8.51 46.14
C ASP A 674 -62.15 -7.78 45.00
N CYS A 675 -62.24 -8.41 43.81
CA CYS A 675 -63.00 -8.02 42.61
C CYS A 675 -62.83 -6.63 41.90
N ARG A 676 -62.45 -6.76 40.61
CA ARG A 676 -62.96 -6.10 39.36
C ARG A 676 -62.18 -4.96 38.68
N LEU A 677 -61.99 -5.20 37.38
CA LEU A 677 -62.01 -4.30 36.20
C LEU A 677 -60.95 -3.18 36.10
N PHE A 678 -60.09 -3.25 35.08
CA PHE A 678 -60.14 -2.39 33.87
C PHE A 678 -58.94 -2.65 32.94
N HIS A 679 -59.22 -2.73 31.64
CA HIS A 679 -58.27 -2.56 30.54
C HIS A 679 -57.50 -1.23 30.66
N SER A 680 -56.22 -1.22 30.27
CA SER A 680 -55.70 -0.32 29.23
C SER A 680 -54.18 -0.42 29.13
N GLU A 681 -53.69 -0.60 27.91
CA GLU A 681 -52.31 -0.35 27.52
C GLU A 681 -51.90 1.08 27.93
N LYS A 682 -50.80 1.20 28.66
CA LYS A 682 -50.04 2.44 28.75
C LYS A 682 -48.55 2.16 28.64
N GLN A 683 -48.00 2.56 27.50
CA GLN A 683 -46.64 3.04 27.36
C GLN A 683 -46.35 4.13 28.40
N LEU A 684 -45.16 4.11 28.99
CA LEU A 684 -44.45 5.20 29.68
C LEU A 684 -43.06 4.64 30.13
N PRO A 685 -42.03 5.45 30.39
CA PRO A 685 -41.46 6.51 29.55
C PRO A 685 -39.91 6.46 29.50
N PHE A 686 -39.35 7.32 28.65
CA PHE A 686 -37.96 7.79 28.71
C PHE A 686 -37.53 8.23 30.12
N ALA A 687 -36.27 7.97 30.49
CA ALA A 687 -35.57 8.66 31.56
C ALA A 687 -34.13 9.00 31.13
N THR A 688 -33.90 10.29 30.93
CA THR A 688 -32.61 10.99 30.93
C THR A 688 -31.99 11.02 32.32
N PRO A 689 -30.65 11.11 32.46
CA PRO A 689 -30.03 11.74 33.61
C PRO A 689 -29.32 13.03 33.20
N SER A 690 -29.82 14.15 33.73
CA SER A 690 -29.17 15.45 33.80
C SER A 690 -28.22 15.54 34.99
N GLY A 691 -27.07 16.20 34.84
CA GLY A 691 -26.23 16.62 35.95
C GLY A 691 -24.93 17.29 35.50
N THR A 692 -24.96 18.61 35.32
CA THR A 692 -23.78 19.50 35.34
C THR A 692 -23.36 19.78 36.79
N PRO A 693 -22.09 20.14 37.07
CA PRO A 693 -21.70 21.56 37.06
C PRO A 693 -20.29 21.87 36.49
N ASN A 694 -20.23 22.95 35.69
CA ASN A 694 -19.29 24.11 35.69
C ASN A 694 -18.05 24.03 36.60
N LEU A 695 -16.86 24.57 36.30
CA LEU A 695 -16.38 25.60 35.35
C LEU A 695 -14.82 25.51 35.35
N SER A 696 -14.15 25.70 34.21
CA SER A 696 -13.03 26.68 34.07
C SER A 696 -12.31 26.57 32.72
N ARG A 697 -12.51 27.64 31.94
CA ARG A 697 -11.55 28.40 31.13
C ARG A 697 -10.40 27.69 30.40
N SER A 698 -10.32 28.05 29.12
CA SER A 698 -9.10 28.27 28.32
C SER A 698 -8.48 27.05 27.63
N SER A 699 -8.83 26.85 26.36
CA SER A 699 -7.84 26.77 25.25
C SER A 699 -8.55 26.52 23.90
N SER A 700 -9.17 27.57 23.34
CA SER A 700 -9.57 27.61 21.93
C SER A 700 -8.34 27.86 21.03
N ARG A 701 -7.48 26.84 20.87
CA ARG A 701 -6.36 26.87 19.91
C ARG A 701 -6.17 25.58 19.09
N SER A 702 -6.99 24.56 19.30
CA SER A 702 -6.74 23.21 18.77
C SER A 702 -6.92 23.04 17.24
N GLY A 703 -7.79 23.83 16.59
CA GLY A 703 -8.08 23.64 15.16
C GLY A 703 -6.96 24.05 14.20
N TRP A 704 -6.20 25.10 14.54
CA TRP A 704 -5.17 25.68 13.66
C TRP A 704 -3.74 25.27 13.99
N ASP A 705 -3.49 24.64 15.15
CA ASP A 705 -2.18 24.08 15.47
C ASP A 705 -1.82 22.88 14.57
N ILE A 706 -2.80 22.28 13.88
CA ILE A 706 -2.57 21.20 12.90
C ILE A 706 -2.10 21.77 11.55
N VAL A 707 -2.53 22.98 11.18
CA VAL A 707 -2.10 23.67 9.95
C VAL A 707 -0.78 24.45 10.17
N ARG A 708 -0.55 24.98 11.37
CA ARG A 708 0.71 25.66 11.75
C ARG A 708 1.91 24.74 11.98
N ARG A 709 1.73 23.44 12.20
CA ARG A 709 2.88 22.51 12.35
C ARG A 709 3.77 22.43 11.12
N ASN A 710 3.33 22.94 9.98
CA ASN A 710 4.17 23.06 8.79
C ASN A 710 5.27 24.13 8.91
N THR A 711 5.15 25.11 9.81
CA THR A 711 6.05 26.29 9.82
C THR A 711 7.12 26.28 10.91
N LEU A 712 7.08 25.37 11.88
CA LEU A 712 8.09 25.27 12.96
C LEU A 712 8.40 23.82 13.31
N ARG A 713 9.21 23.16 12.47
CA ARG A 713 10.07 22.06 12.93
C ARG A 713 11.47 22.21 12.31
N GLN A 714 12.37 22.81 13.08
CA GLN A 714 13.78 22.50 13.00
C GLN A 714 13.95 21.00 13.29
N GLY A 715 14.89 20.38 12.58
CA GLY A 715 15.05 18.93 12.48
C GLY A 715 14.94 18.21 13.81
N HIS A 716 14.15 17.14 13.81
CA HIS A 716 14.31 16.06 14.77
C HIS A 716 14.68 14.81 14.01
N THR A 717 15.86 14.35 14.37
CA THR A 717 16.46 13.05 14.18
C THR A 717 15.45 11.93 14.44
N ASN A 718 15.61 10.83 13.70
CA ASN A 718 15.01 9.56 14.03
C ASN A 718 15.44 9.14 15.44
N HIS A 719 14.53 9.20 16.40
CA HIS A 719 14.61 8.39 17.61
C HIS A 719 13.52 7.31 17.50
N ALA A 720 13.92 6.19 16.94
CA ALA A 720 13.30 4.90 17.16
C ALA A 720 14.20 4.16 18.14
N MET A 721 13.98 4.37 19.44
CA MET A 721 14.43 3.55 20.58
C MET A 721 13.96 4.24 21.87
N GLU A 722 13.68 3.44 22.89
CA GLU A 722 13.22 3.79 24.27
C GLU A 722 11.71 3.77 24.51
N GLU A 723 11.17 2.55 24.61
CA GLU A 723 10.25 2.18 25.70
C GLU A 723 10.81 0.90 26.34
N GLU A 724 11.76 1.06 27.27
CA GLU A 724 12.10 0.04 28.27
C GLU A 724 11.16 0.25 29.47
N GLU A 725 10.18 -0.64 29.62
CA GLU A 725 9.47 -0.82 30.89
C GLU A 725 10.40 -1.51 31.88
N VAL A 726 11.02 -0.72 32.76
CA VAL A 726 11.68 -1.21 33.97
C VAL A 726 10.60 -1.66 34.95
N TYR A 727 10.47 -2.98 35.12
CA TYR A 727 9.82 -3.56 36.29
C TYR A 727 10.79 -3.49 37.48
N HIS A 728 10.32 -2.93 38.59
CA HIS A 728 10.98 -2.98 39.89
C HIS A 728 11.32 -4.43 40.30
N VAL A 729 12.61 -4.71 40.51
CA VAL A 729 13.21 -5.00 41.84
C VAL A 729 14.56 -4.30 41.91
#